data_AF-G0SD63-F1
#
_entry.id   AF-G0SD63-F1
#
_cell.length_a   1.000
_cell.length_b   1.000
_cell.length_c   1.000
_cell.angle_alpha   90.00
_cell.angle_beta   90.00
_cell.angle_gamma   90.00
#
_symmetry.space_group_name_H-M   'P 1'
#
loop_
_entity.id
_entity.type
_entity.pdbx_description
1 polymer ?
#
loop_
_entity_poly.entity_id
_entity_poly.type
_entity_poly.pdbx_seq_one_letter_code
_entity_poly.pdbx_strand_id
1 'polypeptide(L)'
;MAPAQGFLSCRGALCRSCLLGSARSPALPQRHQRRPISQGWIRKTQEAEEAWQKRAQEILDGKIQNTWDMLEERGYVKDTAGTRDTIRELMRRKRIAAYVGIDPTASSLHVGHLLPLMPLFWMYMHGYGAFSLIGGSTVKIGDPTDRLKSREPISKADLAMNMTKMHFQLKKLWANVEDEARRFGYKKEWAWRRGLINNNTWWNKQPMLEVLKRVGTHMRLGPMLSRETVKRKMTEGDGVSFAEFSYPIMQGWDWWMLFQQRKVQMQIGGSDQYGNIITGIEIVKAARDSEPDPAKRLPANDFLDDPVGFTVPLLTDSAGNKFGKSAGNAIWLDPFMTPPYDLYGYFVRRPDDEVERLLKLFTFLPMDEIQKIMMDQVTAPEKRIAHHHLAYEVVRLCHGKDAADEAQTRHKLMYSKGPDALKIQLPKSAQAEGQERAGIITPNNAPRIDMILPESLIMGKSIGKILYAAGLAKSASEGHRLAVQQAVYIGGAPGRKVGQAEPMDESQLTFNPVKLWFPQETQRYLIDGKILILRRGKHNVRIIKMVSDEEYAKSGETYPGQPYTGAVRMLREQIKQLKSGLKTPEEVRKFIMEESKREAEEKGKKGGDEIEFPDEKPGYVRYLEGQLNALLDEVDAGKKGEDEGKKE
;
A
#
# COMPACT_ATOMS: atom_id res chain seq x y z
N MET A 1 -58.44 -78.27 -14.27
CA MET A 1 -59.40 -78.08 -15.37
C MET A 1 -59.79 -76.61 -15.40
N ALA A 2 -59.59 -75.91 -16.52
CA ALA A 2 -60.05 -74.52 -16.73
C ALA A 2 -61.60 -74.46 -16.81
N PRO A 3 -62.26 -73.28 -16.69
CA PRO A 3 -62.35 -72.25 -17.76
C PRO A 3 -62.27 -70.79 -17.22
N ALA A 4 -61.66 -69.80 -17.90
CA ALA A 4 -62.09 -69.00 -19.07
C ALA A 4 -63.23 -67.98 -18.83
N GLN A 5 -62.94 -66.69 -19.07
CA GLN A 5 -63.76 -65.52 -19.48
C GLN A 5 -63.26 -64.25 -18.74
N GLY A 6 -62.99 -63.08 -19.32
CA GLY A 6 -63.09 -62.57 -20.68
C GLY A 6 -62.38 -61.21 -20.78
N PHE A 7 -61.98 -60.84 -22.01
CA PHE A 7 -61.30 -59.60 -22.36
C PHE A 7 -62.25 -58.38 -22.28
N LEU A 8 -61.77 -57.28 -21.69
CA LEU A 8 -62.18 -55.91 -22.04
C LEU A 8 -60.93 -55.05 -22.16
N SER A 9 -60.66 -54.60 -23.38
CA SER A 9 -59.52 -53.76 -23.73
C SER A 9 -59.75 -52.32 -23.27
N CYS A 10 -58.86 -51.81 -22.43
CA CYS A 10 -58.63 -50.37 -22.30
C CYS A 10 -57.19 -50.09 -22.75
N ARG A 11 -57.05 -49.58 -23.99
CA ARG A 11 -55.79 -49.01 -24.48
C ARG A 11 -55.48 -47.73 -23.69
N GLY A 12 -54.71 -47.85 -22.62
CA GLY A 12 -54.05 -46.72 -21.98
C GLY A 12 -52.78 -46.36 -22.74
N ALA A 13 -52.83 -45.34 -23.59
CA ALA A 13 -51.64 -44.75 -24.19
C ALA A 13 -50.81 -44.08 -23.08
N LEU A 14 -49.72 -44.73 -22.65
CA LEU A 14 -48.75 -44.13 -21.74
C LEU A 14 -48.02 -42.99 -22.46
N CYS A 15 -48.17 -41.78 -21.93
CA CYS A 15 -47.50 -40.58 -22.44
C CYS A 15 -45.97 -40.76 -22.40
N ARG A 16 -45.32 -40.40 -23.52
CA ARG A 16 -43.86 -40.49 -23.72
C ARG A 16 -43.04 -39.68 -22.70
N SER A 17 -43.66 -38.73 -21.98
CA SER A 17 -43.02 -37.97 -20.91
C SER A 17 -42.87 -38.75 -19.60
N CYS A 18 -43.73 -39.74 -19.33
CA CYS A 18 -43.70 -40.53 -18.10
C CYS A 18 -42.60 -41.61 -18.12
N LEU A 19 -42.28 -42.16 -19.30
CA LEU A 19 -41.18 -43.12 -19.48
C LEU A 19 -39.78 -42.47 -19.41
N LEU A 20 -39.69 -41.14 -19.59
CA LEU A 20 -38.44 -40.39 -19.45
C LEU A 20 -38.17 -39.93 -18.00
N GLY A 21 -39.13 -40.11 -17.08
CA GLY A 21 -39.01 -39.75 -15.67
C GLY A 21 -38.31 -40.78 -14.78
N SER A 22 -38.29 -42.06 -15.18
CA SER A 22 -37.70 -43.16 -14.40
C SER A 22 -36.23 -43.46 -14.72
N ALA A 23 -35.64 -42.76 -15.70
CA ALA A 23 -34.22 -42.87 -16.05
C ALA A 23 -33.35 -41.77 -15.39
N ARG A 24 -33.78 -41.19 -14.27
CA ARG A 24 -32.91 -40.33 -13.45
C ARG A 24 -31.98 -41.21 -12.62
N SER A 25 -30.72 -41.27 -13.05
CA SER A 25 -29.61 -41.85 -12.30
C SER A 25 -29.65 -41.43 -10.83
N PRO A 26 -29.31 -42.31 -9.88
CA PRO A 26 -29.13 -41.89 -8.50
C PRO A 26 -28.10 -40.78 -8.49
N ALA A 27 -28.40 -39.68 -7.80
CA ALA A 27 -27.50 -38.55 -7.65
C ALA A 27 -26.15 -39.07 -7.14
N LEU A 28 -25.16 -39.14 -8.04
CA LEU A 28 -23.78 -39.37 -7.66
C LEU A 28 -23.44 -38.30 -6.61
N PRO A 29 -22.83 -38.68 -5.47
CA PRO A 29 -22.37 -37.69 -4.51
C PRO A 29 -21.47 -36.73 -5.28
N GLN A 30 -21.69 -35.43 -5.12
CA GLN A 30 -20.83 -34.39 -5.67
C GLN A 30 -19.42 -34.65 -5.13
N ARG A 31 -18.64 -35.46 -5.86
CA ARG A 31 -17.20 -35.52 -5.71
C ARG A 31 -16.77 -34.09 -5.95
N HIS A 32 -16.30 -33.42 -4.89
CA HIS A 32 -15.47 -32.24 -5.02
C HIS A 32 -14.39 -32.58 -6.04
N GLN A 33 -14.58 -32.17 -7.29
CA GLN A 33 -13.60 -32.37 -8.35
C GLN A 33 -12.42 -31.48 -7.97
N ARG A 34 -11.45 -32.06 -7.26
CA ARG A 34 -10.12 -31.48 -7.09
C ARG A 34 -9.64 -31.20 -8.50
N ARG A 35 -9.45 -29.92 -8.86
CA ARG A 35 -8.90 -29.56 -10.16
C ARG A 35 -7.61 -30.36 -10.35
N PRO A 36 -7.48 -31.18 -11.41
CA PRO A 36 -6.28 -31.97 -11.61
C PRO A 36 -5.09 -31.01 -11.70
N ILE A 37 -4.11 -31.20 -10.81
CA ILE A 37 -2.85 -30.48 -10.88
C ILE A 37 -2.18 -30.91 -12.20
N SER A 38 -1.75 -29.94 -13.00
CA SER A 38 -1.12 -30.27 -14.29
C SER A 38 0.18 -31.05 -14.07
N GLN A 39 0.44 -32.05 -14.90
CA GLN A 39 1.69 -32.83 -14.84
C GLN A 39 2.93 -31.92 -14.93
N GLY A 40 2.84 -30.83 -15.68
CA GLY A 40 3.90 -29.82 -15.74
C GLY A 40 4.15 -29.09 -14.42
N TRP A 41 3.12 -28.86 -13.59
CA TRP A 41 3.30 -28.28 -12.26
C TRP A 41 3.94 -29.29 -11.30
N ILE A 42 3.56 -30.56 -11.37
CA ILE A 42 4.14 -31.64 -10.56
C ILE A 42 5.63 -31.75 -10.87
N ARG A 43 6.00 -31.84 -12.16
CA ARG A 43 7.38 -31.94 -12.61
C ARG A 43 8.22 -30.75 -12.12
N LYS A 44 7.76 -29.52 -12.31
CA LYS A 44 8.46 -28.32 -11.83
C LYS A 44 8.58 -28.28 -10.30
N THR A 45 7.63 -28.86 -9.58
CA THR A 45 7.71 -28.95 -8.11
C THR A 45 8.78 -29.94 -7.67
N GLN A 46 8.90 -31.08 -8.37
CA GLN A 46 9.97 -32.07 -8.14
C GLN A 46 11.35 -31.50 -8.49
N GLU A 47 11.52 -30.91 -9.67
CA GLU A 47 12.76 -30.24 -10.10
C GLU A 47 13.20 -29.19 -9.05
N ALA A 48 12.24 -28.43 -8.53
CA ALA A 48 12.50 -27.41 -7.53
C ALA A 48 12.83 -27.97 -6.14
N GLU A 49 12.41 -29.19 -5.81
CA GLU A 49 12.76 -29.89 -4.56
C GLU A 49 14.14 -30.52 -4.68
N GLU A 50 14.46 -31.15 -5.81
CA GLU A 50 15.80 -31.69 -6.11
C GLU A 50 16.87 -30.60 -6.08
N ALA A 51 16.59 -29.44 -6.69
CA ALA A 51 17.47 -28.28 -6.63
C ALA A 51 17.69 -27.81 -5.17
N TRP A 52 16.65 -27.89 -4.34
CA TRP A 52 16.76 -27.53 -2.92
C TRP A 52 17.60 -28.53 -2.13
N GLN A 53 17.44 -29.84 -2.37
CA GLN A 53 18.26 -30.87 -1.74
C GLN A 53 19.73 -30.76 -2.14
N LYS A 54 20.01 -30.44 -3.41
CA LYS A 54 21.38 -30.14 -3.86
C LYS A 54 21.98 -28.95 -3.10
N ARG A 55 21.22 -27.84 -3.00
CA ARG A 55 21.63 -26.69 -2.19
C ARG A 55 21.86 -27.08 -0.72
N ALA A 56 20.98 -27.91 -0.15
CA ALA A 56 21.10 -28.37 1.23
C ALA A 56 22.38 -29.18 1.48
N GLN A 57 22.84 -29.93 0.47
CA GLN A 57 24.13 -30.64 0.50
C GLN A 57 25.32 -29.69 0.33
N GLU A 58 25.24 -28.72 -0.59
CA GLU A 58 26.30 -27.71 -0.78
C GLU A 58 26.53 -26.86 0.49
N ILE A 59 25.47 -26.62 1.28
CA ILE A 59 25.57 -25.98 2.60
C ILE A 59 26.30 -26.88 3.61
N LEU A 60 26.02 -28.20 3.61
CA LEU A 60 26.74 -29.14 4.48
C LEU A 60 28.21 -29.27 4.10
N ASP A 61 28.51 -29.26 2.80
CA ASP A 61 29.87 -29.28 2.26
C ASP A 61 30.64 -27.96 2.51
N GLY A 62 29.99 -26.94 3.08
CA GLY A 62 30.59 -25.63 3.35
C GLY A 62 30.84 -24.76 2.11
N LYS A 63 30.27 -25.11 0.95
CA LYS A 63 30.43 -24.36 -0.31
C LYS A 63 29.56 -23.11 -0.36
N ILE A 64 28.41 -23.15 0.33
CA ILE A 64 27.45 -22.05 0.41
C ILE A 64 27.09 -21.83 1.87
N GLN A 65 27.03 -20.58 2.30
CA GLN A 65 26.57 -20.23 3.64
C GLN A 65 25.08 -20.56 3.84
N ASN A 66 24.71 -21.10 5.00
CA ASN A 66 23.30 -21.25 5.34
C ASN A 66 22.65 -19.86 5.47
N THR A 67 21.43 -19.71 4.97
CA THR A 67 20.67 -18.46 5.10
C THR A 67 20.44 -18.11 6.56
N TRP A 68 20.24 -19.09 7.45
CA TRP A 68 20.15 -18.81 8.89
C TRP A 68 21.43 -18.18 9.45
N ASP A 69 22.60 -18.77 9.15
CA ASP A 69 23.90 -18.28 9.61
C ASP A 69 24.18 -16.86 9.11
N MET A 70 23.80 -16.55 7.85
CA MET A 70 23.86 -15.19 7.31
C MET A 70 22.95 -14.20 8.07
N LEU A 71 21.74 -14.63 8.46
CA LEU A 71 20.83 -13.77 9.22
C LEU A 71 21.37 -13.49 10.63
N GLU A 72 22.01 -14.48 11.26
CA GLU A 72 22.70 -14.31 12.54
C GLU A 72 23.93 -13.40 12.42
N GLU A 73 24.77 -13.59 11.40
CA GLU A 73 25.97 -12.79 11.14
C GLU A 73 25.64 -11.30 10.93
N ARG A 74 24.51 -11.03 10.25
CA ARG A 74 24.00 -9.66 10.06
C ARG A 74 23.35 -9.06 11.31
N GLY A 75 23.09 -9.87 12.34
CA GLY A 75 22.48 -9.44 13.58
C GLY A 75 20.95 -9.31 13.55
N TYR A 76 20.26 -10.02 12.66
CA TYR A 76 18.79 -9.99 12.62
C TYR A 76 18.12 -10.81 13.72
N VAL A 77 18.83 -11.74 14.36
CA VAL A 77 18.21 -12.69 15.30
C VAL A 77 18.36 -12.19 16.73
N LYS A 78 17.24 -11.85 17.38
CA LYS A 78 17.17 -11.53 18.81
C LYS A 78 16.67 -12.72 19.62
N ASP A 79 15.35 -12.97 19.59
CA ASP A 79 14.70 -14.08 20.29
C ASP A 79 14.19 -15.10 19.27
N THR A 80 14.32 -16.40 19.56
CA THR A 80 13.86 -17.48 18.67
C THR A 80 12.77 -18.31 19.34
N ALA A 81 11.70 -18.56 18.59
CA ALA A 81 10.63 -19.47 18.95
C ALA A 81 10.88 -20.82 18.25
N GLY A 82 11.56 -21.71 18.97
CA GLY A 82 12.26 -22.88 18.44
C GLY A 82 13.77 -22.79 18.73
N THR A 83 14.48 -23.93 18.76
CA THR A 83 15.95 -23.89 18.94
C THR A 83 16.63 -23.40 17.65
N ARG A 84 17.74 -22.68 17.80
CA ARG A 84 18.51 -22.15 16.67
C ARG A 84 18.91 -23.26 15.70
N ASP A 85 19.39 -24.39 16.21
CA ASP A 85 19.76 -25.55 15.40
C ASP A 85 18.57 -26.13 14.62
N THR A 86 17.39 -26.20 15.24
CA THR A 86 16.16 -26.67 14.57
C THR A 86 15.80 -25.75 13.41
N ILE A 87 15.85 -24.43 13.62
CA ILE A 87 15.53 -23.45 12.58
C ILE A 87 16.58 -23.52 11.45
N ARG A 88 17.86 -23.60 11.81
CA ARG A 88 18.99 -23.73 10.89
C ARG A 88 18.85 -24.96 9.99
N GLU A 89 18.52 -26.12 10.56
CA GLU A 89 18.33 -27.37 9.83
C GLU A 89 17.03 -27.37 9.02
N LEU A 90 15.95 -26.79 9.54
CA LEU A 90 14.70 -26.62 8.81
C LEU A 90 14.91 -25.80 7.54
N MET A 91 15.56 -24.64 7.66
CA MET A 91 15.85 -23.74 6.54
C MET A 91 16.79 -24.39 5.51
N ARG A 92 17.68 -25.29 5.95
CA ARG A 92 18.57 -26.04 5.07
C ARG A 92 17.81 -27.13 4.30
N ARG A 93 17.09 -28.00 5.01
CA ARG A 93 16.49 -29.23 4.44
C ARG A 93 15.19 -28.99 3.68
N LYS A 94 14.43 -27.95 4.04
CA LYS A 94 13.10 -27.69 3.48
C LYS A 94 12.99 -26.25 2.98
N ARG A 95 12.46 -26.07 1.77
CA ARG A 95 12.14 -24.74 1.25
C ARG A 95 10.86 -24.22 1.89
N ILE A 96 11.00 -23.70 3.11
CA ILE A 96 9.91 -23.09 3.84
C ILE A 96 9.47 -21.74 3.24
N ALA A 97 8.33 -21.26 3.69
CA ALA A 97 7.96 -19.86 3.53
C ALA A 97 7.91 -19.12 4.88
N ALA A 98 8.20 -17.83 4.84
CA ALA A 98 8.12 -16.92 5.97
C ALA A 98 7.11 -15.80 5.72
N TYR A 99 6.63 -15.18 6.81
CA TYR A 99 5.84 -13.97 6.71
C TYR A 99 6.16 -12.93 7.79
N VAL A 100 5.84 -11.68 7.47
CA VAL A 100 5.83 -10.54 8.40
C VAL A 100 4.45 -9.92 8.37
N GLY A 101 3.85 -9.76 9.55
CA GLY A 101 2.57 -9.06 9.73
C GLY A 101 2.78 -7.57 10.00
N ILE A 102 1.97 -6.72 9.37
CA ILE A 102 2.00 -5.26 9.55
C ILE A 102 0.57 -4.76 9.71
N ASP A 103 0.28 -4.15 10.85
CA ASP A 103 -1.00 -3.48 11.11
C ASP A 103 -0.98 -2.05 10.54
N PRO A 104 -1.95 -1.68 9.67
CA PRO A 104 -2.03 -0.36 9.04
C PRO A 104 -2.52 0.75 9.97
N THR A 105 -1.74 1.05 11.00
CA THR A 105 -2.04 2.04 12.04
C THR A 105 -1.81 3.49 11.60
N ALA A 106 -1.03 3.70 10.54
CA ALA A 106 -0.71 5.00 9.98
C ALA A 106 -0.86 4.99 8.46
N SER A 107 -0.82 6.17 7.83
CA SER A 107 -0.94 6.32 6.38
C SER A 107 0.28 5.82 5.59
N SER A 108 1.40 5.54 6.27
CA SER A 108 2.66 5.10 5.68
C SER A 108 3.44 4.18 6.62
N LEU A 109 4.30 3.34 6.05
CA LEU A 109 5.35 2.66 6.79
C LEU A 109 6.45 3.65 7.15
N HIS A 110 7.13 3.42 8.27
CA HIS A 110 8.37 4.11 8.63
C HIS A 110 9.56 3.13 8.60
N VAL A 111 10.77 3.66 8.72
CA VAL A 111 12.02 2.88 8.70
C VAL A 111 12.02 1.71 9.71
N GLY A 112 11.39 1.87 10.88
CA GLY A 112 11.25 0.77 11.84
C GLY A 112 10.56 -0.48 11.29
N HIS A 113 9.63 -0.36 10.34
CA HIS A 113 8.99 -1.52 9.71
C HIS A 113 9.90 -2.23 8.69
N LEU A 114 10.95 -1.56 8.20
CA LEU A 114 11.91 -2.20 7.29
C LEU A 114 12.69 -3.30 8.00
N LEU A 115 13.01 -3.14 9.28
CA LEU A 115 13.88 -4.08 9.99
C LEU A 115 13.37 -5.53 9.96
N PRO A 116 12.10 -5.85 10.32
CA PRO A 116 11.58 -7.21 10.17
C PRO A 116 11.35 -7.62 8.71
N LEU A 117 11.18 -6.67 7.78
CA LEU A 117 11.04 -6.96 6.35
C LEU A 117 12.36 -7.33 5.67
N MET A 118 13.50 -6.81 6.14
CA MET A 118 14.82 -7.12 5.57
C MET A 118 15.18 -8.61 5.60
N PRO A 119 15.08 -9.36 6.72
CA PRO A 119 15.32 -10.80 6.69
C PRO A 119 14.29 -11.56 5.82
N LEU A 120 13.04 -11.07 5.73
CA LEU A 120 12.05 -11.61 4.80
C LEU A 120 12.48 -11.43 3.32
N PHE A 121 13.09 -10.28 2.99
CA PHE A 121 13.64 -10.02 1.66
C PHE A 121 14.88 -10.88 1.38
N TRP A 122 15.77 -11.07 2.35
CA TRP A 122 16.87 -12.02 2.24
C TRP A 122 16.37 -13.44 1.96
N MET A 123 15.36 -13.90 2.70
CA MET A 123 14.72 -15.20 2.43
C MET A 123 14.17 -15.27 1.00
N TYR A 124 13.51 -14.22 0.50
CA TYR A 124 13.08 -14.17 -0.90
C TYR A 124 14.27 -14.29 -1.88
N MET A 125 15.36 -13.55 -1.66
CA MET A 125 16.56 -13.59 -2.51
C MET A 125 17.28 -14.95 -2.48
N HIS A 126 17.14 -15.72 -1.39
CA HIS A 126 17.64 -17.08 -1.29
C HIS A 126 16.61 -18.15 -1.74
N GLY A 127 15.51 -17.73 -2.39
CA GLY A 127 14.53 -18.60 -3.03
C GLY A 127 13.47 -19.20 -2.11
N TYR A 128 13.38 -18.76 -0.85
CA TYR A 128 12.29 -19.14 0.04
C TYR A 128 10.96 -18.45 -0.37
N GLY A 129 9.85 -18.92 0.18
CA GLY A 129 8.58 -18.18 0.07
C GLY A 129 8.55 -17.01 1.05
N ALA A 130 8.13 -15.83 0.60
CA ALA A 130 8.14 -14.63 1.44
C ALA A 130 6.83 -13.84 1.33
N PHE A 131 6.11 -13.68 2.43
CA PHE A 131 4.79 -13.07 2.44
C PHE A 131 4.70 -11.87 3.36
N SER A 132 4.25 -10.73 2.85
CA SER A 132 3.86 -9.60 3.70
C SER A 132 2.36 -9.69 3.97
N LEU A 133 1.96 -9.68 5.23
CA LEU A 133 0.56 -9.71 5.65
C LEU A 133 0.15 -8.32 6.14
N ILE A 134 -0.87 -7.74 5.51
CA ILE A 134 -1.54 -6.53 5.99
C ILE A 134 -2.65 -6.95 6.96
N GLY A 135 -2.56 -6.45 8.18
CA GLY A 135 -3.51 -6.70 9.25
C GLY A 135 -4.77 -5.85 9.19
N GLY A 136 -5.53 -5.91 8.09
CA GLY A 136 -6.70 -5.04 7.92
C GLY A 136 -7.86 -5.29 8.91
N SER A 137 -7.91 -6.47 9.54
CA SER A 137 -8.91 -6.83 10.54
C SER A 137 -8.32 -6.72 11.94
N THR A 138 -7.07 -7.16 12.13
CA THR A 138 -6.34 -7.07 13.41
C THR A 138 -6.13 -5.63 13.86
N VAL A 139 -5.90 -4.71 12.93
CA VAL A 139 -5.77 -3.27 13.23
C VAL A 139 -7.03 -2.65 13.87
N LYS A 140 -8.22 -3.19 13.60
CA LYS A 140 -9.49 -2.74 14.20
C LYS A 140 -9.58 -3.08 15.68
N ILE A 141 -8.87 -4.12 16.09
CA ILE A 141 -8.74 -4.55 17.48
C ILE A 141 -7.58 -3.80 18.13
N GLY A 142 -6.44 -3.78 17.44
CA GLY A 142 -5.21 -3.15 17.91
C GLY A 142 -4.39 -4.08 18.79
N ASP A 143 -3.09 -4.17 18.48
CA ASP A 143 -2.13 -4.89 19.33
C ASP A 143 -1.94 -4.15 20.68
N PRO A 144 -2.20 -4.81 21.82
CA PRO A 144 -1.98 -4.24 23.15
C PRO A 144 -0.50 -4.22 23.58
N THR A 145 0.39 -4.88 22.82
CA THR A 145 1.80 -5.04 23.16
C THR A 145 2.47 -3.67 23.42
N ASP A 146 3.11 -3.56 24.59
CA ASP A 146 3.86 -2.38 25.05
C ASP A 146 3.08 -1.06 25.13
N ARG A 147 1.77 -1.11 25.37
CA ARG A 147 0.93 0.09 25.56
C ARG A 147 0.14 0.03 26.86
N LEU A 148 0.12 1.15 27.59
CA LEU A 148 -0.66 1.30 28.83
C LEU A 148 -2.09 1.80 28.58
N LYS A 149 -2.34 2.44 27.43
CA LYS A 149 -3.65 2.96 27.04
C LYS A 149 -4.15 2.22 25.81
N SER A 150 -5.45 1.97 25.77
CA SER A 150 -6.14 1.42 24.61
C SER A 150 -6.04 2.37 23.42
N ARG A 151 -6.13 1.84 22.20
CA ARG A 151 -6.06 2.67 21.00
C ARG A 151 -7.35 3.47 20.84
N GLU A 152 -7.19 4.74 20.48
CA GLU A 152 -8.29 5.52 19.95
C GLU A 152 -8.86 4.81 18.70
N PRO A 153 -10.19 4.70 18.57
CA PRO A 153 -10.82 4.13 17.39
C PRO A 153 -10.42 4.89 16.14
N ILE A 154 -9.82 4.19 15.17
CA ILE A 154 -9.54 4.76 13.85
C ILE A 154 -10.83 4.73 13.04
N SER A 155 -11.17 5.83 12.37
CA SER A 155 -12.33 5.86 11.46
C SER A 155 -12.17 4.80 10.35
N LYS A 156 -13.27 4.22 9.87
CA LYS A 156 -13.17 3.16 8.84
C LYS A 156 -12.59 3.72 7.54
N ALA A 157 -12.90 4.97 7.21
CA ALA A 157 -12.35 5.72 6.08
C ALA A 157 -10.82 5.82 6.16
N ASP A 158 -10.30 6.26 7.32
CA ASP A 158 -8.87 6.38 7.52
C ASP A 158 -8.20 5.02 7.49
N LEU A 159 -8.84 3.99 8.04
CA LEU A 159 -8.33 2.63 8.00
C LEU A 159 -8.25 2.08 6.57
N ALA A 160 -9.31 2.24 5.77
CA ALA A 160 -9.33 1.82 4.37
C ALA A 160 -8.26 2.56 3.56
N MET A 161 -8.08 3.87 3.81
CA MET A 161 -7.02 4.66 3.21
C MET A 161 -5.63 4.15 3.60
N ASN A 162 -5.37 3.96 4.89
CA ASN A 162 -4.09 3.48 5.42
C ASN A 162 -3.73 2.11 4.85
N MET A 163 -4.69 1.18 4.83
CA MET A 163 -4.56 -0.13 4.20
C MET A 163 -4.18 -0.02 2.73
N THR A 164 -4.84 0.87 1.98
CA THR A 164 -4.57 1.09 0.55
C THR A 164 -3.15 1.59 0.34
N LYS A 165 -2.75 2.64 1.07
CA LYS A 165 -1.42 3.24 0.97
C LYS A 165 -0.32 2.24 1.31
N MET A 166 -0.45 1.53 2.44
CA MET A 166 0.51 0.50 2.82
C MET A 166 0.59 -0.64 1.80
N HIS A 167 -0.53 -1.04 1.19
CA HIS A 167 -0.53 -2.05 0.14
C HIS A 167 0.31 -1.61 -1.07
N PHE A 168 0.14 -0.38 -1.56
CA PHE A 168 0.94 0.13 -2.67
C PHE A 168 2.40 0.34 -2.30
N GLN A 169 2.67 0.82 -1.09
CA GLN A 169 4.03 1.00 -0.60
C GLN A 169 4.78 -0.32 -0.50
N LEU A 170 4.17 -1.37 0.06
CA LEU A 170 4.74 -2.71 0.09
C LEU A 170 4.94 -3.27 -1.32
N LYS A 171 3.99 -3.04 -2.24
CA LYS A 171 4.12 -3.46 -3.64
C LYS A 171 5.31 -2.78 -4.33
N LYS A 172 5.52 -1.47 -4.09
CA LYS A 172 6.69 -0.72 -4.59
C LYS A 172 7.98 -1.25 -3.98
N LEU A 173 8.01 -1.43 -2.66
CA LEU A 173 9.16 -1.96 -1.95
C LEU A 173 9.56 -3.35 -2.48
N TRP A 174 8.59 -4.25 -2.68
CA TRP A 174 8.85 -5.56 -3.29
C TRP A 174 9.38 -5.49 -4.73
N ALA A 175 8.98 -4.49 -5.51
CA ALA A 175 9.54 -4.28 -6.85
C ALA A 175 11.01 -3.84 -6.75
N ASN A 176 11.32 -2.91 -5.86
CA ASN A 176 12.69 -2.48 -5.60
C ASN A 176 13.56 -3.64 -5.07
N VAL A 177 13.01 -4.53 -4.23
CA VAL A 177 13.70 -5.75 -3.78
C VAL A 177 14.04 -6.68 -4.96
N GLU A 178 13.14 -6.83 -5.94
CA GLU A 178 13.43 -7.59 -7.17
C GLU A 178 14.51 -6.91 -8.04
N ASP A 179 14.58 -5.59 -8.03
CA ASP A 179 15.62 -4.82 -8.72
C ASP A 179 16.99 -4.97 -8.02
N GLU A 180 17.03 -4.92 -6.69
CA GLU A 180 18.23 -5.18 -5.91
C GLU A 180 18.70 -6.63 -6.06
N ALA A 181 17.78 -7.60 -6.02
CA ALA A 181 18.12 -9.01 -6.28
C ALA A 181 18.85 -9.17 -7.62
N ARG A 182 18.35 -8.51 -8.68
CA ARG A 182 19.02 -8.52 -10.00
C ARG A 182 20.38 -7.83 -9.98
N ARG A 183 20.51 -6.69 -9.28
CA ARG A 183 21.77 -5.96 -9.14
C ARG A 183 22.85 -6.81 -8.48
N PHE A 184 22.50 -7.56 -7.44
CA PHE A 184 23.41 -8.46 -6.72
C PHE A 184 23.52 -9.87 -7.35
N GLY A 185 23.01 -10.07 -8.57
CA GLY A 185 23.22 -11.30 -9.35
C GLY A 185 22.30 -12.47 -8.99
N TYR A 186 21.30 -12.27 -8.14
CA TYR A 186 20.31 -13.29 -7.82
C TYR A 186 19.35 -13.50 -8.99
N LYS A 187 19.21 -14.76 -9.42
CA LYS A 187 18.34 -15.15 -10.54
C LYS A 187 17.03 -15.71 -10.00
N LYS A 188 15.92 -15.09 -10.40
CA LYS A 188 14.59 -15.55 -10.02
C LYS A 188 14.28 -16.89 -10.65
N GLU A 189 14.05 -17.91 -9.82
CA GLU A 189 13.67 -19.25 -10.28
C GLU A 189 12.15 -19.44 -10.26
N TRP A 190 11.67 -20.48 -10.93
CA TRP A 190 10.25 -20.81 -10.97
C TRP A 190 9.65 -21.02 -9.58
N ALA A 191 10.45 -21.47 -8.62
CA ALA A 191 9.97 -21.83 -7.28
C ALA A 191 9.86 -20.64 -6.33
N TRP A 192 10.46 -19.50 -6.65
CA TRP A 192 10.42 -18.31 -5.81
C TRP A 192 8.99 -17.80 -5.67
N ARG A 193 8.58 -17.48 -4.45
CA ARG A 193 7.24 -16.97 -4.17
C ARG A 193 7.35 -15.73 -3.31
N ARG A 194 6.71 -14.65 -3.76
CA ARG A 194 6.37 -13.53 -2.89
C ARG A 194 4.88 -13.27 -2.95
N GLY A 195 4.30 -12.76 -1.86
CA GLY A 195 2.89 -12.39 -1.85
C GLY A 195 2.58 -11.28 -0.86
N LEU A 196 1.61 -10.46 -1.22
CA LEU A 196 1.02 -9.46 -0.35
C LEU A 196 -0.39 -9.91 -0.02
N ILE A 197 -0.62 -10.25 1.24
CA ILE A 197 -1.86 -10.87 1.73
C ILE A 197 -2.54 -9.90 2.69
N ASN A 198 -3.86 -10.02 2.82
CA ASN A 198 -4.64 -9.24 3.77
C ASN A 198 -5.53 -10.19 4.57
N ASN A 199 -5.49 -10.09 5.91
CA ASN A 199 -6.22 -11.00 6.78
C ASN A 199 -7.75 -10.80 6.76
N ASN A 200 -8.24 -9.70 6.18
CA ASN A 200 -9.67 -9.48 5.92
C ASN A 200 -10.27 -10.55 5.03
N THR A 201 -9.43 -11.18 4.20
CA THR A 201 -9.86 -12.24 3.28
C THR A 201 -10.48 -13.43 3.98
N TRP A 202 -10.07 -13.73 5.23
CA TRP A 202 -10.69 -14.75 6.07
C TRP A 202 -11.50 -14.15 7.21
N TRP A 203 -11.00 -13.15 7.92
CA TRP A 203 -11.69 -12.62 9.11
C TRP A 203 -13.11 -12.10 8.87
N ASN A 204 -13.40 -11.61 7.67
CA ASN A 204 -14.76 -11.14 7.34
C ASN A 204 -15.82 -12.24 7.39
N LYS A 205 -15.40 -13.51 7.20
CA LYS A 205 -16.30 -14.66 7.08
C LYS A 205 -15.97 -15.77 8.07
N GLN A 206 -14.93 -15.59 8.87
CA GLN A 206 -14.43 -16.60 9.80
C GLN A 206 -15.43 -16.76 10.96
N PRO A 207 -16.09 -17.92 11.12
CA PRO A 207 -16.99 -18.12 12.23
C PRO A 207 -16.18 -18.16 13.54
N MET A 208 -16.56 -17.33 14.52
CA MET A 208 -15.93 -17.34 15.85
C MET A 208 -16.02 -18.72 16.50
N LEU A 209 -17.14 -19.43 16.32
CA LEU A 209 -17.34 -20.79 16.84
C LEU A 209 -16.30 -21.78 16.29
N GLU A 210 -15.89 -21.63 15.03
CA GLU A 210 -14.85 -22.50 14.44
C GLU A 210 -13.51 -22.25 15.13
N VAL A 211 -13.11 -20.99 15.30
CA VAL A 211 -11.87 -20.62 16.00
C VAL A 211 -11.89 -21.18 17.43
N LEU A 212 -12.97 -20.95 18.18
CA LEU A 212 -13.10 -21.45 19.55
C LEU A 212 -13.02 -22.98 19.63
N LYS A 213 -13.66 -23.71 18.70
CA LYS A 213 -13.61 -25.18 18.68
C LYS A 213 -12.23 -25.72 18.32
N ARG A 214 -11.51 -25.06 17.40
CA ARG A 214 -10.22 -25.52 16.88
C ARG A 214 -9.07 -25.21 17.81
N VAL A 215 -9.08 -24.04 18.46
CA VAL A 215 -7.94 -23.57 19.27
C VAL A 215 -8.30 -23.29 20.71
N GLY A 216 -9.55 -22.93 21.01
CA GLY A 216 -9.97 -22.47 22.34
C GLY A 216 -9.79 -23.50 23.45
N THR A 217 -9.89 -24.80 23.14
CA THR A 217 -9.66 -25.88 24.12
C THR A 217 -8.18 -26.10 24.45
N HIS A 218 -7.28 -25.66 23.57
CA HIS A 218 -5.83 -25.79 23.72
C HIS A 218 -5.19 -24.54 24.35
N MET A 219 -5.82 -23.38 24.18
CA MET A 219 -5.36 -22.13 24.80
C MET A 219 -5.76 -22.07 26.28
N ARG A 220 -4.81 -21.72 27.15
CA ARG A 220 -5.06 -21.53 28.59
C ARG A 220 -4.97 -20.06 28.94
N LEU A 221 -5.96 -19.57 29.69
CA LEU A 221 -5.99 -18.16 30.12
C LEU A 221 -4.83 -17.81 31.05
N GLY A 222 -4.41 -18.73 31.94
CA GLY A 222 -3.32 -18.49 32.89
C GLY A 222 -2.03 -17.99 32.24
N PRO A 223 -1.43 -18.74 31.28
CA PRO A 223 -0.26 -18.29 30.53
C PRO A 223 -0.47 -16.99 29.76
N MET A 224 -1.65 -16.78 29.16
CA MET A 224 -1.95 -15.55 28.42
C MET A 224 -1.99 -14.31 29.32
N LEU A 225 -2.65 -14.41 30.48
CA LEU A 225 -2.70 -13.37 31.51
C LEU A 225 -1.36 -13.19 32.22
N SER A 226 -0.51 -14.22 32.23
CA SER A 226 0.78 -14.18 32.91
C SER A 226 1.84 -13.37 32.17
N ARG A 227 1.57 -12.95 30.94
CA ARG A 227 2.49 -12.17 30.11
C ARG A 227 2.66 -10.76 30.66
N GLU A 228 3.90 -10.31 30.69
CA GLU A 228 4.26 -9.00 31.26
C GLU A 228 3.50 -7.84 30.62
N THR A 229 3.30 -7.88 29.30
CA THR A 229 2.55 -6.85 28.57
C THR A 229 1.09 -6.75 29.01
N VAL A 230 0.45 -7.90 29.24
CA VAL A 230 -0.95 -7.98 29.68
C VAL A 230 -1.06 -7.60 31.15
N LYS A 231 -0.18 -8.14 32.00
CA LYS A 231 -0.13 -7.78 33.44
C LYS A 231 0.01 -6.29 33.62
N ARG A 232 1.02 -5.68 33.00
CA ARG A 232 1.31 -4.25 33.15
C ARG A 232 0.13 -3.38 32.71
N LYS A 233 -0.52 -3.70 31.57
CA LYS A 233 -1.71 -2.96 31.12
C LYS A 233 -2.91 -3.17 32.06
N MET A 234 -3.05 -4.34 32.69
CA MET A 234 -4.11 -4.59 33.68
C MET A 234 -3.87 -3.90 35.03
N THR A 235 -2.62 -3.78 35.48
CA THR A 235 -2.28 -3.21 36.80
C THR A 235 -2.02 -1.72 36.76
N GLU A 236 -1.37 -1.21 35.71
CA GLU A 236 -0.93 0.19 35.59
C GLU A 236 -1.67 0.97 34.51
N GLY A 237 -2.39 0.28 33.62
CA GLY A 237 -3.10 0.85 32.48
C GLY A 237 -4.61 0.97 32.67
N ASP A 238 -5.33 1.10 31.56
CA ASP A 238 -6.79 1.17 31.51
C ASP A 238 -7.49 -0.19 31.52
N GLY A 239 -6.76 -1.26 31.84
CA GLY A 239 -7.24 -2.64 31.70
C GLY A 239 -7.07 -3.17 30.26
N VAL A 240 -7.20 -4.48 30.10
CA VAL A 240 -7.19 -5.14 28.78
C VAL A 240 -8.62 -5.50 28.38
N SER A 241 -9.09 -4.99 27.26
CA SER A 241 -10.40 -5.37 26.73
C SER A 241 -10.39 -6.81 26.21
N PHE A 242 -11.55 -7.47 26.14
CA PHE A 242 -11.64 -8.81 25.55
C PHE A 242 -11.19 -8.84 24.08
N ALA A 243 -11.43 -7.74 23.35
CA ALA A 243 -10.97 -7.56 21.99
C ALA A 243 -9.43 -7.59 21.92
N GLU A 244 -8.75 -6.72 22.68
CA GLU A 244 -7.27 -6.69 22.75
C GLU A 244 -6.69 -8.02 23.25
N PHE A 245 -7.34 -8.66 24.23
CA PHE A 245 -6.94 -9.97 24.75
C PHE A 245 -7.03 -11.07 23.68
N SER A 246 -7.97 -10.93 22.74
CA SER A 246 -8.14 -11.86 21.61
C SER A 246 -7.16 -11.61 20.46
N TYR A 247 -6.42 -10.50 20.46
CA TYR A 247 -5.50 -10.13 19.38
C TYR A 247 -4.44 -11.21 19.07
N PRO A 248 -3.72 -11.78 20.06
CA PRO A 248 -2.75 -12.85 19.79
C PRO A 248 -3.39 -14.10 19.18
N ILE A 249 -4.67 -14.36 19.51
CA ILE A 249 -5.42 -15.47 18.92
C ILE A 249 -5.67 -15.21 17.44
N MET A 250 -6.06 -13.99 17.09
CA MET A 250 -6.26 -13.60 15.70
C MET A 250 -4.94 -13.67 14.90
N GLN A 251 -3.84 -13.15 15.45
CA GLN A 251 -2.53 -13.24 14.80
C GLN A 251 -2.05 -14.69 14.61
N GLY A 252 -2.31 -15.57 15.59
CA GLY A 252 -2.01 -17.00 15.44
C GLY A 252 -2.88 -17.70 14.39
N TRP A 253 -4.16 -17.33 14.30
CA TRP A 253 -5.05 -17.87 13.26
C TRP A 253 -4.67 -17.35 11.86
N ASP A 254 -4.17 -16.12 11.75
CA ASP A 254 -3.55 -15.62 10.52
C ASP A 254 -2.40 -16.53 10.08
N TRP A 255 -1.54 -16.94 11.02
CA TRP A 255 -0.47 -17.87 10.75
C TRP A 255 -1.01 -19.23 10.30
N TRP A 256 -2.04 -19.77 10.97
CA TRP A 256 -2.67 -21.03 10.56
C TRP A 256 -3.17 -20.98 9.10
N MET A 257 -3.84 -19.90 8.71
CA MET A 257 -4.32 -19.71 7.34
C MET A 257 -3.15 -19.68 6.34
N LEU A 258 -2.06 -18.99 6.67
CA LEU A 258 -0.86 -18.94 5.82
C LEU A 258 -0.09 -20.28 5.79
N PHE A 259 -0.05 -21.00 6.91
CA PHE A 259 0.57 -22.31 7.04
C PHE A 259 -0.13 -23.31 6.11
N GLN A 260 -1.47 -23.40 6.20
CA GLN A 260 -2.27 -24.29 5.37
C GLN A 260 -2.26 -23.91 3.88
N GLN A 261 -2.42 -22.62 3.56
CA GLN A 261 -2.63 -22.18 2.17
C GLN A 261 -1.35 -21.87 1.39
N ARG A 262 -0.25 -21.55 2.09
CA ARG A 262 0.98 -21.04 1.49
C ARG A 262 2.24 -21.72 2.03
N LYS A 263 2.12 -22.73 2.89
CA LYS A 263 3.24 -23.46 3.51
C LYS A 263 4.17 -22.53 4.31
N VAL A 264 3.61 -21.50 4.92
CA VAL A 264 4.36 -20.55 5.74
C VAL A 264 4.63 -21.18 7.10
N GLN A 265 5.87 -21.59 7.32
CA GLN A 265 6.32 -22.21 8.58
C GLN A 265 7.04 -21.23 9.49
N MET A 266 7.46 -20.06 8.98
CA MET A 266 8.23 -19.10 9.76
C MET A 266 7.49 -17.76 9.93
N GLN A 267 7.36 -17.28 11.16
CA GLN A 267 6.96 -15.90 11.45
C GLN A 267 8.16 -15.06 11.85
N ILE A 268 8.32 -13.90 11.22
CA ILE A 268 9.32 -12.91 11.58
C ILE A 268 8.58 -11.69 12.14
N GLY A 269 9.00 -11.20 13.31
CA GLY A 269 8.38 -10.05 13.97
C GLY A 269 9.38 -9.06 14.53
N GLY A 270 8.87 -7.89 14.94
CA GLY A 270 9.63 -6.93 15.76
C GLY A 270 10.00 -7.53 17.12
N SER A 271 10.89 -6.86 17.85
CA SER A 271 11.36 -7.28 19.17
C SER A 271 10.24 -7.46 20.21
N ASP A 272 9.14 -6.75 20.02
CA ASP A 272 7.93 -6.73 20.83
C ASP A 272 6.97 -7.90 20.51
N GLN A 273 7.12 -8.52 19.34
CA GLN A 273 6.20 -9.56 18.85
C GLN A 273 6.48 -10.97 19.37
N TYR A 274 7.50 -11.16 20.22
CA TYR A 274 7.91 -12.49 20.68
C TYR A 274 6.77 -13.27 21.35
N GLY A 275 6.04 -12.63 22.26
CA GLY A 275 4.89 -13.26 22.93
C GLY A 275 3.78 -13.67 21.96
N ASN A 276 3.50 -12.84 20.95
CA ASN A 276 2.50 -13.14 19.92
C ASN A 276 2.95 -14.31 19.03
N ILE A 277 4.23 -14.38 18.66
CA ILE A 277 4.81 -15.48 17.88
C ILE A 277 4.70 -16.81 18.62
N ILE A 278 5.01 -16.85 19.93
CA ILE A 278 4.87 -18.07 20.75
C ILE A 278 3.41 -18.55 20.77
N THR A 279 2.46 -17.63 20.99
CA THR A 279 1.01 -17.94 20.87
C THR A 279 0.67 -18.48 19.49
N GLY A 280 1.24 -17.87 18.46
CA GLY A 280 1.01 -18.27 17.08
C GLY A 280 1.41 -19.71 16.82
N ILE A 281 2.58 -20.13 17.32
CA ILE A 281 3.04 -21.53 17.25
C ILE A 281 2.05 -22.48 17.93
N GLU A 282 1.61 -22.15 19.16
CA GLU A 282 0.63 -22.96 19.89
C GLU A 282 -0.69 -23.09 19.11
N ILE A 283 -1.16 -21.98 18.53
CA ILE A 283 -2.38 -21.91 17.74
C ILE A 283 -2.26 -22.70 16.45
N VAL A 284 -1.15 -22.58 15.71
CA VAL A 284 -0.94 -23.36 14.48
C VAL A 284 -0.89 -24.85 14.78
N LYS A 285 -0.20 -25.26 15.85
CA LYS A 285 -0.16 -26.66 16.30
C LYS A 285 -1.56 -27.15 16.70
N ALA A 286 -2.27 -26.42 17.55
CA ALA A 286 -3.63 -26.76 17.97
C ALA A 286 -4.61 -26.84 16.78
N ALA A 287 -4.56 -25.87 15.87
CA ALA A 287 -5.40 -25.86 14.68
C ALA A 287 -5.06 -27.03 13.74
N ARG A 288 -3.78 -27.34 13.54
CA ARG A 288 -3.31 -28.50 12.75
C ARG A 288 -3.87 -29.80 13.31
N ASP A 289 -3.71 -30.00 14.60
CA ASP A 289 -4.01 -31.27 15.26
C ASP A 289 -5.52 -31.48 15.47
N SER A 290 -6.28 -30.38 15.60
CA SER A 290 -7.75 -30.40 15.72
C SER A 290 -8.51 -30.49 14.40
N GLU A 291 -7.84 -30.63 13.25
CA GLU A 291 -8.52 -30.71 11.95
C GLU A 291 -9.41 -31.96 11.88
N PRO A 292 -10.75 -31.80 11.75
CA PRO A 292 -11.68 -32.92 11.75
C PRO A 292 -11.66 -33.71 10.44
N ASP A 293 -11.35 -33.06 9.30
CA ASP A 293 -11.31 -33.71 7.98
C ASP A 293 -9.98 -34.46 7.79
N PRO A 294 -9.97 -35.80 7.74
CA PRO A 294 -8.74 -36.58 7.56
C PRO A 294 -8.01 -36.23 6.25
N ALA A 295 -8.72 -35.77 5.22
CA ALA A 295 -8.14 -35.40 3.93
C ALA A 295 -7.42 -34.04 3.95
N LYS A 296 -7.61 -33.24 5.00
CA LYS A 296 -6.97 -31.92 5.19
C LYS A 296 -5.93 -31.90 6.31
N ARG A 297 -5.84 -32.96 7.11
CA ARG A 297 -4.82 -33.10 8.16
C ARG A 297 -3.44 -32.98 7.54
N LEU A 298 -2.63 -32.09 8.12
CA LEU A 298 -1.23 -31.91 7.75
C LEU A 298 -0.37 -32.81 8.64
N PRO A 299 0.77 -33.32 8.13
CA PRO A 299 1.68 -34.13 8.92
C PRO A 299 2.24 -33.35 10.11
N ALA A 300 2.50 -34.06 11.20
CA ALA A 300 3.00 -33.54 12.47
C ALA A 300 4.10 -34.44 13.06
N ASN A 301 4.77 -35.22 12.21
CA ASN A 301 5.58 -36.36 12.65
C ASN A 301 7.05 -36.00 12.91
N ASP A 302 7.50 -34.84 12.43
CA ASP A 302 8.90 -34.42 12.48
C ASP A 302 8.99 -32.91 12.77
N PHE A 303 10.12 -32.46 13.33
CA PHE A 303 10.41 -31.05 13.58
C PHE A 303 10.38 -30.22 12.28
N LEU A 304 10.57 -30.88 11.13
CA LEU A 304 10.48 -30.26 9.80
C LEU A 304 9.07 -29.74 9.45
N ASP A 305 8.04 -30.19 10.15
CA ASP A 305 6.65 -29.78 9.94
C ASP A 305 6.15 -28.79 11.00
N ASP A 306 6.96 -28.48 12.00
CA ASP A 306 6.59 -27.54 13.04
C ASP A 306 6.75 -26.08 12.59
N PRO A 307 5.88 -25.18 13.08
CA PRO A 307 6.06 -23.74 12.90
C PRO A 307 7.18 -23.24 13.81
N VAL A 308 7.97 -22.30 13.30
CA VAL A 308 9.07 -21.63 14.00
C VAL A 308 8.96 -20.13 13.84
N GLY A 309 9.62 -19.35 14.68
CA GLY A 309 9.66 -17.91 14.47
C GLY A 309 10.87 -17.26 15.13
N PHE A 310 11.12 -16.00 14.78
CA PHE A 310 12.12 -15.21 15.50
C PHE A 310 11.77 -13.73 15.45
N THR A 311 12.36 -12.97 16.37
CA THR A 311 12.24 -11.52 16.43
C THR A 311 13.52 -10.83 16.01
N VAL A 312 13.37 -9.66 15.39
CA VAL A 312 14.50 -8.75 15.11
C VAL A 312 14.84 -7.89 16.33
N PRO A 313 16.09 -7.44 16.49
CA PRO A 313 16.48 -6.59 17.61
C PRO A 313 15.71 -5.27 17.62
N LEU A 314 15.47 -4.72 18.81
CA LEU A 314 15.01 -3.35 18.91
C LEU A 314 16.18 -2.43 18.57
N LEU A 315 16.05 -1.64 17.50
CA LEU A 315 17.03 -0.62 17.23
C LEU A 315 16.78 0.59 18.12
N THR A 316 17.77 0.90 18.94
CA THR A 316 17.89 2.14 19.70
C THR A 316 19.12 2.91 19.23
N ASP A 317 19.03 4.24 19.28
CA ASP A 317 20.23 5.08 19.15
C ASP A 317 21.07 5.05 20.45
N SER A 318 22.28 5.60 20.39
CA SER A 318 23.17 5.75 21.55
C SER A 318 22.57 6.55 22.72
N ALA A 319 21.51 7.34 22.47
CA ALA A 319 20.74 8.06 23.49
C ALA A 319 19.55 7.25 24.04
N GLY A 320 19.37 6.00 23.60
CA GLY A 320 18.30 5.10 24.03
C GLY A 320 16.94 5.34 23.35
N ASN A 321 16.85 6.26 22.39
CA ASN A 321 15.62 6.51 21.64
C ASN A 321 15.37 5.41 20.60
N LYS A 322 14.10 5.06 20.40
CA LYS A 322 13.71 4.09 19.36
C LYS A 322 14.09 4.61 17.97
N PHE A 323 14.77 3.76 17.20
CA PHE A 323 15.23 4.04 15.84
C PHE A 323 14.07 4.38 14.91
N GLY A 324 14.30 5.32 13.99
CA GLY A 324 13.25 5.85 13.12
C GLY A 324 12.34 6.89 13.78
N LYS A 325 12.63 7.38 14.99
CA LYS A 325 12.04 8.60 15.56
C LYS A 325 13.10 9.71 15.62
N SER A 326 12.86 10.84 14.98
CA SER A 326 13.71 12.04 15.02
C SER A 326 12.92 13.19 15.60
N ALA A 327 13.40 13.77 16.72
CA ALA A 327 12.76 14.92 17.38
C ALA A 327 11.23 14.75 17.60
N GLY A 328 10.79 13.54 17.95
CA GLY A 328 9.38 13.21 18.17
C GLY A 328 8.57 12.80 16.92
N ASN A 329 9.12 12.91 15.71
CA ASN A 329 8.44 12.51 14.47
C ASN A 329 9.05 11.23 13.87
N ALA A 330 8.22 10.36 13.30
CA ALA A 330 8.68 9.14 12.65
C ALA A 330 9.31 9.45 11.28
N ILE A 331 10.33 8.67 10.89
CA ILE A 331 10.95 8.73 9.56
C ILE A 331 10.17 7.81 8.63
N TRP A 332 9.31 8.40 7.82
CA TRP A 332 8.38 7.69 6.94
C TRP A 332 9.06 7.25 5.64
N LEU A 333 8.54 6.19 5.02
CA LEU A 333 8.97 5.72 3.70
C LEU A 333 8.14 6.35 2.57
N ASP A 334 7.13 7.14 2.91
CA ASP A 334 6.37 7.91 1.93
C ASP A 334 7.18 9.18 1.59
N PRO A 335 7.59 9.38 0.33
CA PRO A 335 8.38 10.55 -0.08
C PRO A 335 7.67 11.89 0.17
N PHE A 336 6.35 11.90 0.37
CA PHE A 336 5.60 13.11 0.71
C PHE A 336 5.62 13.43 2.20
N MET A 337 5.81 12.43 3.05
CA MET A 337 5.92 12.63 4.51
C MET A 337 7.39 12.81 4.93
N THR A 338 8.30 12.11 4.26
CA THR A 338 9.74 12.27 4.42
C THR A 338 10.36 12.26 3.02
N PRO A 339 10.71 13.43 2.48
CA PRO A 339 11.38 13.54 1.18
C PRO A 339 12.62 12.63 1.09
N PRO A 340 12.94 12.07 -0.10
CA PRO A 340 14.13 11.23 -0.27
C PRO A 340 15.43 11.91 0.20
N TYR A 341 15.52 13.24 0.04
CA TYR A 341 16.63 14.04 0.55
C TYR A 341 16.74 14.01 2.09
N ASP A 342 15.63 14.08 2.79
CA ASP A 342 15.57 14.05 4.27
C ASP A 342 15.80 12.64 4.80
N LEU A 343 15.27 11.63 4.12
CA LEU A 343 15.54 10.22 4.41
C LEU A 343 17.04 9.93 4.23
N TYR A 344 17.64 10.38 3.13
CA TYR A 344 19.09 10.28 2.91
C TYR A 344 19.85 10.97 4.04
N GLY A 345 19.48 12.21 4.37
CA GLY A 345 20.09 12.97 5.45
C GLY A 345 19.97 12.28 6.82
N TYR A 346 18.86 11.60 7.10
CA TYR A 346 18.66 10.86 8.35
C TYR A 346 19.73 9.77 8.55
N PHE A 347 20.01 9.00 7.50
CA PHE A 347 21.05 7.97 7.52
C PHE A 347 22.46 8.55 7.48
N VAL A 348 22.67 9.63 6.71
CA VAL A 348 23.98 10.31 6.69
C VAL A 348 24.37 10.79 8.07
N ARG A 349 23.42 11.29 8.87
CA ARG A 349 23.65 11.83 10.23
C ARG A 349 23.76 10.76 11.34
N ARG A 350 23.74 9.46 11.00
CA ARG A 350 23.91 8.41 12.03
C ARG A 350 25.30 8.51 12.68
N PRO A 351 25.46 8.09 13.94
CA PRO A 351 26.77 8.06 14.57
C PRO A 351 27.68 6.98 13.96
N ASP A 352 29.00 7.17 14.02
CA ASP A 352 29.99 6.25 13.44
C ASP A 352 29.94 4.84 14.07
N ASP A 353 29.63 4.73 15.37
CA ASP A 353 29.54 3.44 16.09
C ASP A 353 28.31 2.61 15.68
N GLU A 354 27.30 3.23 15.06
CA GLU A 354 26.09 2.56 14.59
C GLU A 354 26.17 2.14 13.10
N VAL A 355 26.97 2.81 12.29
CA VAL A 355 26.87 2.72 10.81
C VAL A 355 27.13 1.31 10.29
N GLU A 356 28.09 0.58 10.86
CA GLU A 356 28.41 -0.79 10.45
C GLU A 356 27.21 -1.73 10.71
N ARG A 357 26.61 -1.62 11.90
CA ARG A 357 25.42 -2.40 12.27
C ARG A 357 24.26 -2.07 11.32
N LEU A 358 24.08 -0.80 10.99
CA LEU A 358 23.00 -0.37 10.08
C LEU A 358 23.24 -0.82 8.64
N LEU A 359 24.49 -0.85 8.16
CA LEU A 359 24.85 -1.42 6.86
C LEU A 359 24.47 -2.90 6.81
N LYS A 360 24.79 -3.68 7.85
CA LYS A 360 24.42 -5.11 7.94
C LYS A 360 22.91 -5.33 7.92
N LEU A 361 22.15 -4.48 8.61
CA LEU A 361 20.71 -4.64 8.80
C LEU A 361 19.84 -4.09 7.66
N PHE A 362 20.21 -2.97 7.04
CA PHE A 362 19.35 -2.25 6.09
C PHE A 362 19.81 -2.28 4.63
N THR A 363 20.88 -3.02 4.31
CA THR A 363 21.39 -3.14 2.94
C THR A 363 21.51 -4.59 2.49
N PHE A 364 21.62 -4.78 1.18
CA PHE A 364 21.92 -6.08 0.56
C PHE A 364 23.41 -6.24 0.21
N LEU A 365 24.28 -5.35 0.70
CA LEU A 365 25.72 -5.39 0.45
C LEU A 365 26.34 -6.65 1.08
N PRO A 366 27.17 -7.43 0.36
CA PRO A 366 27.92 -8.54 0.93
C PRO A 366 28.79 -8.12 2.12
N MET A 367 29.04 -9.05 3.05
CA MET A 367 29.83 -8.75 4.27
C MET A 367 31.23 -8.23 3.94
N ASP A 368 31.89 -8.79 2.92
CA ASP A 368 33.20 -8.34 2.45
C ASP A 368 33.18 -6.90 1.92
N GLU A 369 32.07 -6.47 1.29
CA GLU A 369 31.90 -5.11 0.80
C GLU A 369 31.66 -4.14 1.96
N ILE A 370 30.88 -4.55 2.97
CA ILE A 370 30.70 -3.78 4.20
C ILE A 370 32.05 -3.59 4.90
N GLN A 371 32.87 -4.63 5.01
CA GLN A 371 34.22 -4.53 5.61
C GLN A 371 35.10 -3.53 4.86
N LYS A 372 35.13 -3.56 3.52
CA LYS A 372 35.89 -2.59 2.71
C LYS A 372 35.40 -1.16 2.94
N ILE A 373 34.09 -0.94 2.92
CA ILE A 373 33.48 0.38 3.18
C ILE A 373 33.85 0.88 4.59
N MET A 374 33.90 -0.01 5.58
CA MET A 374 34.30 0.36 6.94
C MET A 374 35.80 0.67 7.05
N MET A 375 36.67 -0.04 6.32
CA MET A 375 38.11 0.30 6.26
C MET A 375 38.32 1.70 5.66
N ASP A 376 37.58 2.05 4.60
CA ASP A 376 37.62 3.38 4.01
C ASP A 376 37.09 4.46 4.97
N GLN A 377 36.01 4.15 5.71
CA GLN A 377 35.47 5.03 6.74
C GLN A 377 36.45 5.29 7.88
N VAL A 378 37.18 4.27 8.35
CA VAL A 378 38.20 4.42 9.40
C VAL A 378 39.38 5.28 8.91
N THR A 379 39.73 5.17 7.62
CA THR A 379 40.82 5.94 7.02
C THR A 379 40.47 7.43 6.87
N ALA A 380 39.21 7.75 6.60
CA ALA A 380 38.74 9.13 6.43
C ALA A 380 37.34 9.34 7.06
N PRO A 381 37.22 9.34 8.40
CA PRO A 381 35.93 9.42 9.09
C PRO A 381 35.14 10.68 8.73
N GLU A 382 35.85 11.79 8.50
CA GLU A 382 35.30 13.10 8.15
C GLU A 382 34.51 13.10 6.83
N LYS A 383 34.82 12.16 5.92
CA LYS A 383 34.13 12.02 4.63
C LYS A 383 32.81 11.26 4.73
N ARG A 384 32.53 10.61 5.85
CA ARG A 384 31.30 9.86 6.12
C ARG A 384 30.94 8.87 4.98
N ILE A 385 31.94 8.20 4.42
CA ILE A 385 31.80 7.27 3.29
C ILE A 385 30.76 6.19 3.60
N ALA A 386 30.91 5.48 4.73
CA ALA A 386 29.97 4.42 5.13
C ALA A 386 28.53 4.92 5.28
N HIS A 387 28.36 6.15 5.79
CA HIS A 387 27.06 6.76 5.99
C HIS A 387 26.38 7.12 4.67
N HIS A 388 27.15 7.61 3.70
CA HIS A 388 26.64 7.88 2.36
C HIS A 388 26.27 6.60 1.62
N HIS A 389 27.05 5.53 1.76
CA HIS A 389 26.68 4.21 1.23
C HIS A 389 25.38 3.70 1.86
N LEU A 390 25.27 3.72 3.19
CA LEU A 390 24.05 3.34 3.90
C LEU A 390 22.84 4.15 3.42
N ALA A 391 22.96 5.48 3.37
CA ALA A 391 21.88 6.37 2.94
C ALA A 391 21.46 6.09 1.49
N TYR A 392 22.42 5.88 0.60
CA TYR A 392 22.16 5.56 -0.80
C TYR A 392 21.38 4.25 -0.94
N GLU A 393 21.86 3.17 -0.31
CA GLU A 393 21.24 1.85 -0.40
C GLU A 393 19.82 1.83 0.17
N VAL A 394 19.58 2.50 1.31
CA VAL A 394 18.24 2.55 1.90
C VAL A 394 17.28 3.38 1.06
N VAL A 395 17.70 4.56 0.57
CA VAL A 395 16.86 5.40 -0.29
C VAL A 395 16.56 4.69 -1.61
N ARG A 396 17.54 3.98 -2.16
CA ARG A 396 17.37 3.18 -3.37
C ARG A 396 16.35 2.07 -3.17
N LEU A 397 16.45 1.34 -2.05
CA LEU A 397 15.47 0.31 -1.69
C LEU A 397 14.06 0.89 -1.51
N CYS A 398 13.92 2.06 -0.90
CA CYS A 398 12.60 2.64 -0.59
C CYS A 398 11.97 3.38 -1.79
N HIS A 399 12.77 4.18 -2.50
CA HIS A 399 12.30 5.13 -3.51
C HIS A 399 12.76 4.82 -4.94
N GLY A 400 13.71 3.91 -5.13
CA GLY A 400 14.28 3.53 -6.42
C GLY A 400 15.60 4.24 -6.72
N LYS A 401 16.28 3.80 -7.79
CA LYS A 401 17.59 4.30 -8.23
C LYS A 401 17.61 5.82 -8.43
N ASP A 402 16.71 6.33 -9.25
CA ASP A 402 16.74 7.73 -9.69
C ASP A 402 16.63 8.70 -8.50
N ALA A 403 15.78 8.37 -7.52
CA ALA A 403 15.62 9.16 -6.30
C ALA A 403 16.86 9.11 -5.40
N ALA A 404 17.56 7.97 -5.35
CA ALA A 404 18.80 7.83 -4.60
C ALA A 404 19.96 8.60 -5.24
N ASP A 405 20.08 8.54 -6.58
CA ASP A 405 21.08 9.27 -7.36
C ASP A 405 20.88 10.80 -7.21
N GLU A 406 19.63 11.27 -7.28
CA GLU A 406 19.28 12.67 -7.05
C GLU A 406 19.61 13.11 -5.61
N ALA A 407 19.21 12.33 -4.61
CA ALA A 407 19.47 12.65 -3.21
C ALA A 407 20.97 12.69 -2.90
N GLN A 408 21.74 11.72 -3.40
CA GLN A 408 23.19 11.69 -3.23
C GLN A 408 23.85 12.91 -3.86
N THR A 409 23.46 13.27 -5.09
CA THR A 409 24.02 14.43 -5.81
C THR A 409 23.76 15.73 -5.06
N ARG A 410 22.52 15.94 -4.57
CA ARG A 410 22.16 17.11 -3.77
C ARG A 410 22.95 17.19 -2.46
N HIS A 411 23.14 16.08 -1.75
CA HIS A 411 23.96 16.04 -0.53
C HIS A 411 25.44 16.36 -0.82
N LYS A 412 26.01 15.82 -1.91
CA LYS A 412 27.38 16.14 -2.35
C LYS A 412 27.56 17.63 -2.69
N LEU A 413 26.58 18.23 -3.39
CA LEU A 413 26.59 19.66 -3.75
C LEU A 413 26.49 20.60 -2.55
N MET A 414 25.71 20.23 -1.53
CA MET A 414 25.59 21.03 -0.30
C MET A 414 26.87 20.98 0.54
N TYR A 415 27.51 19.81 0.65
CA TYR A 415 28.75 19.67 1.41
C TYR A 415 29.96 20.35 0.76
N SER A 416 29.97 20.48 -0.57
CA SER A 416 31.06 21.14 -1.32
C SER A 416 31.01 22.67 -1.27
N LYS A 417 29.93 23.28 -0.75
CA LYS A 417 29.76 24.75 -0.65
C LYS A 417 30.13 25.39 0.70
N GLY A 418 30.69 24.62 1.64
CA GLY A 418 31.25 25.16 2.89
C GLY A 418 30.23 25.43 4.02
N PRO A 419 30.71 25.68 5.25
CA PRO A 419 29.93 25.59 6.50
C PRO A 419 28.87 26.67 6.75
N ASP A 420 28.79 27.73 5.93
CA ASP A 420 27.78 28.80 6.11
C ASP A 420 26.36 28.39 5.67
N ALA A 421 26.20 27.21 5.05
CA ALA A 421 24.91 26.63 4.72
C ALA A 421 24.27 25.81 5.86
N LEU A 422 24.94 25.68 7.02
CA LEU A 422 24.51 24.83 8.15
C LEU A 422 23.45 25.47 9.07
N LYS A 423 22.67 26.46 8.60
CA LYS A 423 21.46 26.89 9.33
C LYS A 423 20.26 26.04 8.92
N ILE A 424 20.29 24.76 9.30
CA ILE A 424 19.12 23.86 9.19
C ILE A 424 18.24 24.09 10.42
N GLN A 425 17.10 24.76 10.21
CA GLN A 425 15.94 24.61 11.07
C GLN A 425 15.44 23.16 10.97
N LEU A 426 15.20 22.54 12.13
CA LEU A 426 14.47 21.28 12.30
C LEU A 426 13.13 21.29 11.52
N PRO A 427 12.57 20.12 11.17
CA PRO A 427 11.51 20.00 10.18
C PRO A 427 10.25 20.76 10.62
N LYS A 428 9.89 21.82 9.88
CA LYS A 428 8.52 22.31 9.84
C LYS A 428 7.68 21.30 9.07
N SER A 429 7.26 20.24 9.75
CA SER A 429 6.10 19.47 9.33
C SER A 429 4.86 20.37 9.43
N ALA A 430 4.63 21.22 8.43
CA ALA A 430 3.36 21.90 8.08
C ALA A 430 3.57 23.10 7.13
N GLN A 431 4.41 22.99 6.09
CA GLN A 431 4.28 23.85 4.91
C GLN A 431 4.58 23.02 3.66
N ALA A 432 3.55 22.31 3.20
CA ALA A 432 3.53 21.77 1.85
C ALA A 432 3.12 22.90 0.90
N GLU A 433 4.08 23.75 0.53
CA GLU A 433 3.92 24.67 -0.60
C GLU A 433 4.93 24.31 -1.68
N GLY A 434 4.42 23.86 -2.83
CA GLY A 434 4.99 24.22 -4.11
C GLY A 434 6.25 23.53 -4.62
N GLN A 435 6.39 22.20 -4.53
CA GLN A 435 7.25 21.47 -5.47
C GLN A 435 6.39 20.60 -6.40
N GLU A 436 5.91 21.23 -7.47
CA GLU A 436 5.27 20.55 -8.61
C GLU A 436 6.33 19.77 -9.40
N ARG A 437 6.31 18.44 -9.27
CA ARG A 437 6.96 17.58 -10.26
C ARG A 437 6.08 17.52 -11.50
N ALA A 438 6.28 18.45 -12.43
CA ALA A 438 5.73 18.37 -13.77
C ALA A 438 6.37 17.18 -14.52
N GLY A 439 5.72 16.02 -14.47
CA GLY A 439 6.15 14.82 -15.18
C GLY A 439 5.02 13.80 -15.21
N ILE A 440 4.94 13.04 -16.31
CA ILE A 440 3.98 11.95 -16.47
C ILE A 440 4.02 11.06 -15.22
N ILE A 441 2.86 10.91 -14.57
CA ILE A 441 2.71 10.10 -13.37
C ILE A 441 2.92 8.61 -13.74
N THR A 442 4.13 8.13 -13.49
CA THR A 442 4.54 6.73 -13.61
C THR A 442 4.37 6.01 -12.26
N PRO A 443 4.43 4.66 -12.21
CA PRO A 443 4.40 3.89 -10.95
C PRO A 443 5.48 4.35 -9.93
N ASN A 444 6.49 5.08 -10.40
CA ASN A 444 7.57 5.61 -9.59
C ASN A 444 7.13 6.82 -8.73
N ASN A 445 6.04 7.52 -9.08
CA ASN A 445 5.75 8.86 -8.54
C ASN A 445 4.30 9.10 -8.06
N ALA A 446 3.49 8.08 -7.73
CA ALA A 446 2.12 8.34 -7.25
C ALA A 446 1.37 7.17 -6.57
N PRO A 447 0.45 7.41 -5.59
CA PRO A 447 0.32 8.68 -4.81
C PRO A 447 -0.47 8.62 -3.44
N ARG A 448 -0.79 9.83 -2.96
CA ARG A 448 -1.31 10.40 -1.69
C ARG A 448 -2.79 10.07 -1.34
N ILE A 449 -3.43 10.90 -0.47
CA ILE A 449 -4.78 11.42 -0.81
C ILE A 449 -4.50 12.37 -1.96
N ASP A 450 -4.88 12.01 -3.16
CA ASP A 450 -4.36 12.68 -4.37
C ASP A 450 -4.97 14.01 -4.61
N MET A 451 -6.19 14.14 -4.10
CA MET A 451 -7.04 15.25 -4.34
C MET A 451 -8.07 15.28 -3.24
N ILE A 452 -8.30 16.49 -2.77
CA ILE A 452 -9.54 16.85 -2.17
C ILE A 452 -10.46 17.27 -3.33
N LEU A 453 -11.73 16.89 -3.29
CA LEU A 453 -12.72 17.35 -4.28
C LEU A 453 -13.99 17.81 -3.56
N PRO A 454 -14.67 18.85 -4.08
CA PRO A 454 -15.89 19.36 -3.48
C PRO A 454 -17.03 18.35 -3.63
N GLU A 455 -17.89 18.32 -2.62
CA GLU A 455 -19.07 17.48 -2.56
C GLU A 455 -19.99 17.69 -3.77
N SER A 456 -20.17 18.92 -4.24
CA SER A 456 -21.00 19.20 -5.41
C SER A 456 -20.51 18.55 -6.72
N LEU A 457 -19.20 18.30 -6.84
CA LEU A 457 -18.64 17.57 -7.98
C LEU A 457 -18.87 16.06 -7.85
N ILE A 458 -18.58 15.50 -6.68
CA ILE A 458 -18.66 14.04 -6.46
C ILE A 458 -20.12 13.59 -6.47
N MET A 459 -21.00 14.26 -5.75
CA MET A 459 -22.41 13.87 -5.61
C MET A 459 -23.27 14.37 -6.79
N GLY A 460 -22.87 15.47 -7.44
CA GLY A 460 -23.68 16.13 -8.47
C GLY A 460 -23.32 15.82 -9.92
N LYS A 461 -22.17 15.21 -10.23
CA LYS A 461 -21.70 14.98 -11.61
C LYS A 461 -21.49 13.50 -11.93
N SER A 462 -21.36 13.20 -13.23
CA SER A 462 -21.13 11.84 -13.71
C SER A 462 -19.70 11.37 -13.48
N ILE A 463 -19.50 10.05 -13.41
CA ILE A 463 -18.18 9.43 -13.22
C ILE A 463 -17.14 9.87 -14.25
N GLY A 464 -17.54 10.17 -15.49
CA GLY A 464 -16.63 10.70 -16.51
C GLY A 464 -16.04 12.07 -16.14
N LYS A 465 -16.82 12.94 -15.50
CA LYS A 465 -16.34 14.24 -15.00
C LYS A 465 -15.49 14.08 -13.75
N ILE A 466 -15.84 13.15 -12.86
CA ILE A 466 -15.03 12.81 -11.67
C ILE A 466 -13.66 12.27 -12.10
N LEU A 467 -13.61 11.40 -13.12
CA LEU A 467 -12.36 10.86 -13.66
C LEU A 467 -11.48 11.92 -14.33
N TYR A 468 -12.10 12.89 -15.00
CA TYR A 468 -11.39 14.02 -15.58
C TYR A 468 -10.82 14.93 -14.48
N ALA A 469 -11.63 15.29 -13.49
CA ALA A 469 -11.19 16.07 -12.35
C ALA A 469 -10.06 15.37 -11.58
N ALA A 470 -10.17 14.06 -11.36
CA ALA A 470 -9.13 13.27 -10.69
C ALA A 470 -7.82 13.08 -11.51
N GLY A 471 -7.73 13.65 -12.72
CA GLY A 471 -6.58 13.50 -13.62
C GLY A 471 -6.40 12.07 -14.17
N LEU A 472 -7.43 11.23 -14.10
CA LEU A 472 -7.41 9.87 -14.62
C LEU A 472 -7.82 9.80 -16.10
N ALA A 473 -8.37 10.86 -16.66
CA ALA A 473 -8.73 11.00 -18.08
C ALA A 473 -8.30 12.39 -18.60
N LYS A 474 -8.01 12.53 -19.90
CA LYS A 474 -7.66 13.82 -20.51
C LYS A 474 -8.90 14.70 -20.80
N SER A 475 -10.09 14.12 -20.78
CA SER A 475 -11.37 14.83 -20.93
C SER A 475 -12.52 14.06 -20.28
N ALA A 476 -13.64 14.74 -20.02
CA ALA A 476 -14.85 14.10 -19.49
C ALA A 476 -15.40 13.00 -20.43
N SER A 477 -15.27 13.20 -21.75
CA SER A 477 -15.68 12.22 -22.77
C SER A 477 -14.76 11.00 -22.79
N GLU A 478 -13.44 11.19 -22.64
CA GLU A 478 -12.51 10.06 -22.45
C GLU A 478 -12.84 9.30 -21.17
N GLY A 479 -13.09 10.02 -20.07
CA GLY A 479 -13.48 9.41 -18.79
C GLY A 479 -14.73 8.56 -18.91
N HIS A 480 -15.75 9.06 -19.61
CA HIS A 480 -16.98 8.29 -19.87
C HIS A 480 -16.70 7.03 -20.70
N ARG A 481 -15.93 7.14 -21.78
CA ARG A 481 -15.53 6.00 -22.61
C ARG A 481 -14.74 4.94 -21.83
N LEU A 482 -13.83 5.37 -20.95
CA LEU A 482 -13.04 4.46 -20.10
C LEU A 482 -13.91 3.70 -19.09
N ALA A 483 -14.94 4.35 -18.54
CA ALA A 483 -15.92 3.71 -17.68
C ALA A 483 -16.76 2.67 -18.45
N VAL A 484 -17.22 3.02 -19.67
CA VAL A 484 -17.97 2.09 -20.55
C VAL A 484 -17.12 0.87 -20.92
N GLN A 485 -15.84 1.06 -21.22
CA GLN A 485 -14.89 0.00 -21.57
C GLN A 485 -14.40 -0.82 -20.36
N GLN A 486 -14.90 -0.54 -19.15
CA GLN A 486 -14.46 -1.20 -17.91
C GLN A 486 -12.95 -1.12 -17.65
N ALA A 487 -12.29 -0.07 -18.18
CA ALA A 487 -10.86 0.17 -18.02
C ALA A 487 -10.52 0.88 -16.68
N VAL A 488 -11.56 1.25 -15.93
CA VAL A 488 -11.50 1.91 -14.62
C VAL A 488 -12.12 1.00 -13.57
N TYR A 489 -11.53 0.99 -12.38
CA TYR A 489 -11.94 0.19 -11.24
C TYR A 489 -12.20 1.08 -10.03
N ILE A 490 -13.14 0.68 -9.18
CA ILE A 490 -13.43 1.29 -7.88
C ILE A 490 -13.00 0.36 -6.75
N GLY A 491 -12.36 0.89 -5.72
CA GLY A 491 -11.99 0.13 -4.51
C GLY A 491 -13.16 0.06 -3.52
N GLY A 492 -13.63 -1.15 -3.21
CA GLY A 492 -14.81 -1.43 -2.36
C GLY A 492 -15.79 -2.39 -3.05
N ALA A 493 -16.56 -3.17 -2.28
CA ALA A 493 -17.34 -4.31 -2.80
C ALA A 493 -18.52 -3.91 -3.74
N PRO A 494 -18.88 -4.73 -4.75
CA PRO A 494 -19.56 -4.30 -5.97
C PRO A 494 -21.05 -4.69 -6.15
N GLY A 495 -21.76 -3.90 -6.96
CA GLY A 495 -22.38 -4.38 -8.20
C GLY A 495 -23.33 -5.59 -8.14
N ARG A 496 -24.39 -5.55 -7.33
CA ARG A 496 -25.58 -6.41 -7.50
C ARG A 496 -26.69 -5.70 -8.29
N LYS A 497 -27.59 -6.49 -8.90
CA LYS A 497 -28.75 -6.01 -9.68
C LYS A 497 -29.55 -4.97 -8.87
N VAL A 498 -30.05 -3.94 -9.56
CA VAL A 498 -31.03 -2.98 -9.05
C VAL A 498 -32.18 -3.79 -8.40
N GLY A 499 -32.24 -3.82 -7.06
CA GLY A 499 -33.23 -4.59 -6.30
C GLY A 499 -32.75 -5.35 -5.06
N GLN A 500 -31.43 -5.54 -4.85
CA GLN A 500 -30.88 -6.08 -3.59
C GLN A 500 -29.85 -5.11 -3.01
N ALA A 501 -30.33 -4.07 -2.33
CA ALA A 501 -29.50 -3.12 -1.62
C ALA A 501 -29.20 -3.65 -0.21
N GLU A 502 -28.13 -4.45 -0.07
CA GLU A 502 -27.47 -4.57 1.22
C GLU A 502 -26.37 -3.51 1.32
N PRO A 503 -26.17 -2.90 2.50
CA PRO A 503 -25.09 -1.95 2.73
C PRO A 503 -23.71 -2.60 2.54
N MET A 504 -22.73 -1.75 2.21
CA MET A 504 -21.38 -2.11 1.78
C MET A 504 -20.64 -2.99 2.82
N ASP A 505 -19.98 -4.07 2.39
CA ASP A 505 -18.94 -4.73 3.21
C ASP A 505 -17.62 -3.94 3.04
N GLU A 506 -17.52 -2.89 3.86
CA GLU A 506 -16.53 -1.79 3.85
C GLU A 506 -15.08 -2.21 4.14
N SER A 507 -14.84 -3.50 4.35
CA SER A 507 -13.54 -4.03 4.79
C SER A 507 -12.77 -4.78 3.69
N GLN A 508 -13.35 -4.94 2.50
CA GLN A 508 -12.67 -5.56 1.37
C GLN A 508 -12.15 -4.50 0.39
N LEU A 509 -10.83 -4.34 0.31
CA LEU A 509 -10.20 -3.61 -0.79
C LEU A 509 -10.24 -4.46 -2.08
N THR A 510 -11.43 -4.65 -2.64
CA THR A 510 -11.61 -5.29 -3.95
C THR A 510 -11.79 -4.22 -5.01
N PHE A 511 -11.00 -4.31 -6.08
CA PHE A 511 -11.10 -3.39 -7.22
C PHE A 511 -12.08 -3.95 -8.24
N ASN A 512 -13.26 -3.36 -8.33
CA ASN A 512 -14.32 -3.80 -9.23
C ASN A 512 -14.43 -2.86 -10.43
N PRO A 513 -14.66 -3.36 -11.66
CA PRO A 513 -14.79 -2.49 -12.82
C PRO A 513 -15.96 -1.53 -12.62
N VAL A 514 -15.71 -0.24 -12.87
CA VAL A 514 -16.72 0.82 -12.77
C VAL A 514 -17.81 0.55 -13.81
N LYS A 515 -19.06 0.55 -13.37
CA LYS A 515 -20.23 0.65 -14.25
C LYS A 515 -20.69 2.10 -14.30
N LEU A 516 -21.31 2.52 -15.39
CA LEU A 516 -21.98 3.81 -15.41
C LEU A 516 -23.08 3.83 -14.34
N TRP A 517 -23.05 4.85 -13.48
CA TRP A 517 -24.06 5.09 -12.47
C TRP A 517 -24.59 6.51 -12.58
N PHE A 518 -25.81 6.70 -12.09
CA PHE A 518 -26.40 8.03 -12.00
C PHE A 518 -25.79 8.79 -10.82
N PRO A 519 -25.63 10.13 -10.87
CA PRO A 519 -25.02 10.90 -9.79
C PRO A 519 -25.62 10.63 -8.40
N GLN A 520 -26.93 10.37 -8.33
CA GLN A 520 -27.66 10.01 -7.11
C GLN A 520 -27.19 8.69 -6.47
N GLU A 521 -26.54 7.81 -7.24
CA GLU A 521 -26.00 6.55 -6.77
C GLU A 521 -24.55 6.66 -6.30
N THR A 522 -23.89 7.82 -6.48
CA THR A 522 -22.48 8.02 -6.10
C THR A 522 -22.23 7.77 -4.62
N GLN A 523 -23.23 8.03 -3.77
CA GLN A 523 -23.17 7.75 -2.34
C GLN A 523 -22.89 6.27 -2.02
N ARG A 524 -23.35 5.34 -2.88
CA ARG A 524 -23.13 3.90 -2.72
C ARG A 524 -21.70 3.47 -3.03
N TYR A 525 -20.90 4.35 -3.60
CA TYR A 525 -19.52 4.12 -4.00
C TYR A 525 -18.52 4.82 -3.08
N LEU A 526 -19.00 5.61 -2.11
CA LEU A 526 -18.19 6.29 -1.11
C LEU A 526 -17.96 5.40 0.11
N ILE A 527 -16.71 5.30 0.54
CA ILE A 527 -16.32 4.68 1.81
C ILE A 527 -16.53 5.72 2.91
N ASP A 528 -17.31 5.36 3.95
CA ASP A 528 -17.75 6.25 5.04
C ASP A 528 -18.42 7.56 4.57
N GLY A 529 -18.98 7.57 3.36
CA GLY A 529 -19.56 8.77 2.75
C GLY A 529 -18.55 9.89 2.46
N LYS A 530 -17.24 9.63 2.57
CA LYS A 530 -16.19 10.65 2.49
C LYS A 530 -15.04 10.32 1.54
N ILE A 531 -14.78 9.05 1.23
CA ILE A 531 -13.61 8.66 0.43
C ILE A 531 -14.03 7.89 -0.83
N LEU A 532 -13.47 8.26 -1.97
CA LEU A 532 -13.65 7.58 -3.25
C LEU A 532 -12.29 7.06 -3.76
N ILE A 533 -12.17 5.74 -3.95
CA ILE A 533 -10.94 5.11 -4.46
C ILE A 533 -11.14 4.67 -5.91
N LEU A 534 -10.47 5.32 -6.86
CA LEU A 534 -10.55 5.03 -8.29
C LEU A 534 -9.21 4.47 -8.81
N ARG A 535 -9.24 3.63 -9.85
CA ARG A 535 -8.03 3.08 -10.47
C ARG A 535 -8.21 2.95 -11.99
N ARG A 536 -7.29 3.48 -12.78
CA ARG A 536 -7.15 3.22 -14.23
C ARG A 536 -5.99 2.24 -14.48
N GLY A 537 -6.29 1.08 -15.07
CA GLY A 537 -5.27 0.05 -15.36
C GLY A 537 -4.61 -0.56 -14.10
N LYS A 538 -3.34 -1.02 -14.22
CA LYS A 538 -2.61 -1.71 -13.14
C LYS A 538 -1.93 -0.78 -12.13
N HIS A 539 -1.66 0.47 -12.51
CA HIS A 539 -0.71 1.34 -11.80
C HIS A 539 -1.22 2.74 -11.48
N ASN A 540 -2.30 3.21 -12.13
CA ASN A 540 -2.79 4.58 -11.91
C ASN A 540 -3.97 4.56 -10.95
N VAL A 541 -3.73 4.82 -9.67
CA VAL A 541 -4.76 4.79 -8.60
C VAL A 541 -4.92 6.22 -8.08
N ARG A 542 -6.16 6.57 -7.75
CA ARG A 542 -6.54 7.82 -7.09
C ARG A 542 -7.34 7.59 -5.81
N ILE A 543 -6.90 8.14 -4.69
CA ILE A 543 -7.68 8.24 -3.46
C ILE A 543 -8.17 9.67 -3.32
N ILE A 544 -9.49 9.87 -3.46
CA ILE A 544 -10.14 11.19 -3.43
C ILE A 544 -10.85 11.33 -2.09
N LYS A 545 -10.56 12.41 -1.36
CA LYS A 545 -11.33 12.79 -0.17
C LYS A 545 -12.38 13.83 -0.54
N MET A 546 -13.64 13.52 -0.29
CA MET A 546 -14.74 14.47 -0.38
C MET A 546 -14.71 15.39 0.82
N VAL A 547 -14.77 16.70 0.56
CA VAL A 547 -14.93 17.75 1.57
C VAL A 547 -16.11 18.64 1.19
N SER A 548 -16.59 19.44 2.14
CA SER A 548 -17.63 20.43 1.82
C SER A 548 -17.10 21.47 0.84
N ASP A 549 -18.00 22.05 0.05
CA ASP A 549 -17.63 23.09 -0.93
C ASP A 549 -16.96 24.31 -0.25
N GLU A 550 -17.32 24.60 1.01
CA GLU A 550 -16.69 25.66 1.83
C GLU A 550 -15.26 25.29 2.26
N GLU A 551 -15.03 24.06 2.71
CA GLU A 551 -13.69 23.57 3.04
C GLU A 551 -12.80 23.50 1.79
N TYR A 552 -13.37 23.12 0.64
CA TYR A 552 -12.67 23.12 -0.63
C TYR A 552 -12.25 24.53 -1.06
N ALA A 553 -13.16 25.50 -0.98
CA ALA A 553 -12.85 26.90 -1.29
C ALA A 553 -11.74 27.47 -0.39
N LYS A 554 -11.74 27.12 0.90
CA LYS A 554 -10.69 27.51 1.84
C LYS A 554 -9.34 26.86 1.56
N SER A 555 -9.32 25.69 0.92
CA SER A 555 -8.07 24.99 0.58
C SER A 555 -7.27 25.66 -0.55
N GLY A 556 -7.92 26.49 -1.38
CA GLY A 556 -7.28 27.16 -2.53
C GLY A 556 -6.94 26.24 -3.72
N GLU A 557 -7.25 24.94 -3.63
CA GLU A 557 -6.96 23.94 -4.66
C GLU A 557 -7.90 24.08 -5.87
N THR A 558 -7.40 23.80 -7.08
CA THR A 558 -8.21 23.79 -8.32
C THR A 558 -8.16 22.43 -9.01
N TYR A 559 -9.24 22.05 -9.70
CA TYR A 559 -9.29 20.78 -10.45
C TYR A 559 -9.57 20.97 -11.95
N PRO A 560 -9.05 20.07 -12.81
CA PRO A 560 -9.33 20.07 -14.24
C PRO A 560 -10.85 20.04 -14.53
N GLY A 561 -11.34 21.09 -15.20
CA GLY A 561 -12.76 21.22 -15.55
C GLY A 561 -13.65 21.85 -14.49
N GLN A 562 -13.07 22.47 -13.47
CA GLN A 562 -13.81 23.26 -12.49
C GLN A 562 -14.64 24.36 -13.19
N PRO A 563 -15.92 24.52 -12.83
CA PRO A 563 -16.72 25.65 -13.31
C PRO A 563 -16.02 26.97 -12.94
N TYR A 564 -16.00 27.93 -13.88
CA TYR A 564 -15.50 29.30 -13.68
C TYR A 564 -13.97 29.50 -13.58
N THR A 565 -13.14 28.50 -13.90
CA THR A 565 -11.66 28.66 -13.86
C THR A 565 -10.94 28.62 -15.22
N GLY A 566 -11.65 28.38 -16.33
CA GLY A 566 -11.03 28.35 -17.66
C GLY A 566 -10.86 29.75 -18.25
N ALA A 567 -9.66 30.09 -18.74
CA ALA A 567 -9.31 31.40 -19.31
C ALA A 567 -10.37 31.95 -20.30
N VAL A 568 -10.87 31.10 -21.20
CA VAL A 568 -11.92 31.45 -22.19
C VAL A 568 -13.26 31.85 -21.54
N ARG A 569 -13.64 31.19 -20.44
CA ARG A 569 -14.88 31.50 -19.72
C ARG A 569 -14.73 32.73 -18.84
N MET A 570 -13.56 32.90 -18.20
CA MET A 570 -13.25 34.13 -17.46
C MET A 570 -13.29 35.35 -18.38
N LEU A 571 -12.66 35.29 -19.56
CA LEU A 571 -12.71 36.35 -20.57
C LEU A 571 -14.15 36.69 -20.99
N ARG A 572 -14.99 35.69 -21.29
CA ARG A 572 -16.40 35.93 -21.65
C ARG A 572 -17.22 36.53 -20.50
N GLU A 573 -16.92 36.15 -19.26
CA GLU A 573 -17.61 36.65 -18.08
C GLU A 573 -17.20 38.09 -17.73
N GLN A 574 -15.91 38.43 -17.87
CA GLN A 574 -15.45 39.83 -17.79
C GLN A 574 -16.10 40.69 -18.90
N ILE A 575 -16.13 40.21 -20.15
CA ILE A 575 -16.84 40.90 -21.25
C ILE A 575 -18.32 41.13 -20.89
N LYS A 576 -18.98 40.15 -20.28
CA LYS A 576 -20.38 40.25 -19.87
C LYS A 576 -20.57 41.25 -18.72
N GLN A 577 -19.71 41.22 -17.71
CA GLN A 577 -19.75 42.11 -16.54
C GLN A 577 -19.43 43.57 -16.91
N LEU A 578 -18.51 43.77 -17.86
CA LEU A 578 -18.18 45.09 -18.42
C LEU A 578 -19.38 45.65 -19.22
N LYS A 579 -20.01 44.82 -20.06
CA LYS A 579 -21.21 45.21 -20.84
C LYS A 579 -22.43 45.48 -19.97
N SER A 580 -22.55 44.84 -18.81
CA SER A 580 -23.65 45.07 -17.87
C SER A 580 -23.38 46.18 -16.84
N GLY A 581 -22.22 46.85 -16.91
CA GLY A 581 -21.84 47.91 -15.97
C GLY A 581 -21.59 47.46 -14.53
N LEU A 582 -21.46 46.15 -14.29
CA LEU A 582 -21.28 45.57 -12.95
C LEU A 582 -19.85 45.70 -12.43
N LYS A 583 -18.88 45.98 -13.31
CA LYS A 583 -17.48 46.22 -12.99
C LYS A 583 -16.93 47.38 -13.80
N THR A 584 -16.03 48.12 -13.19
CA THR A 584 -15.32 49.23 -13.84
C THR A 584 -14.16 48.70 -14.71
N PRO A 585 -13.75 49.45 -15.75
CA PRO A 585 -12.57 49.11 -16.56
C PRO A 585 -11.29 48.91 -15.74
N GLU A 586 -11.13 49.65 -14.66
CA GLU A 586 -9.97 49.55 -13.76
C GLU A 586 -9.93 48.23 -12.98
N GLU A 587 -11.09 47.77 -12.49
CA GLU A 587 -11.20 46.47 -11.81
C GLU A 587 -10.92 45.29 -12.75
N VAL A 588 -11.38 45.40 -14.01
CA VAL A 588 -11.13 44.38 -15.03
C VAL A 588 -9.65 44.37 -15.46
N ARG A 589 -9.02 45.54 -15.61
CA ARG A 589 -7.57 45.67 -15.87
C ARG A 589 -6.72 45.10 -14.73
N LYS A 590 -7.10 45.36 -13.48
CA LYS A 590 -6.43 44.80 -12.30
C LYS A 590 -6.51 43.28 -12.27
N PHE A 591 -7.68 42.71 -12.58
CA PHE A 591 -7.88 41.27 -12.68
C PHE A 591 -7.01 40.64 -13.80
N ILE A 592 -6.97 41.25 -14.99
CA ILE A 592 -6.12 40.78 -16.11
C ILE A 592 -4.63 40.83 -15.73
N MET A 593 -4.21 41.87 -15.01
CA MET A 593 -2.82 42.03 -14.57
C MET A 593 -2.43 40.99 -13.52
N GLU A 594 -3.31 40.69 -12.57
CA GLU A 594 -3.11 39.64 -11.56
C GLU A 594 -3.04 38.24 -12.20
N GLU A 595 -3.90 37.95 -13.18
CA GLU A 595 -3.87 36.66 -13.90
C GLU A 595 -2.67 36.56 -14.86
N SER A 596 -2.28 37.64 -15.54
CA SER A 596 -1.08 37.64 -16.39
C SER A 596 0.19 37.45 -15.56
N LYS A 597 0.23 37.97 -14.33
CA LYS A 597 1.31 37.69 -13.37
C LYS A 597 1.32 36.21 -12.96
N ARG A 598 0.16 35.62 -12.67
CA ARG A 598 0.04 34.18 -12.39
C ARG A 598 0.49 33.31 -13.56
N GLU A 599 0.08 33.62 -14.79
CA GLU A 599 0.52 32.91 -16.00
C GLU A 599 2.02 33.08 -16.25
N ALA A 600 2.59 34.27 -15.98
CA ALA A 600 4.03 34.50 -16.08
C ALA A 600 4.82 33.75 -15.00
N GLU A 601 4.29 33.64 -13.79
CA GLU A 601 4.85 32.82 -12.70
C GLU A 601 4.74 31.31 -13.00
N GLU A 602 3.72 30.87 -13.74
CA GLU A 602 3.60 29.49 -14.24
C GLU A 602 4.56 29.19 -15.40
N LYS A 603 4.75 30.14 -16.34
CA LYS A 603 5.68 29.98 -17.48
C LYS A 603 7.15 30.09 -17.07
N GLY A 604 7.48 30.97 -16.12
CA GLY A 604 8.83 31.10 -15.57
C GLY A 604 9.34 29.86 -14.81
N LYS A 605 8.46 28.87 -14.55
CA LYS A 605 8.83 27.57 -13.95
C LYS A 605 9.24 26.50 -14.98
N LYS A 606 9.13 26.78 -16.28
CA LYS A 606 9.61 25.91 -17.37
C LYS A 606 10.89 26.49 -17.99
N GLY A 607 12.01 26.43 -17.27
CA GLY A 607 13.28 26.94 -17.77
C GLY A 607 14.40 25.91 -17.62
N GLY A 608 14.64 25.14 -18.68
CA GLY A 608 15.87 24.36 -18.91
C GLY A 608 16.10 24.34 -20.42
N ASP A 609 17.26 24.85 -20.84
CA ASP A 609 17.64 25.24 -22.21
C ASP A 609 17.10 24.35 -23.33
N GLU A 610 16.02 24.80 -23.98
CA GLU A 610 15.63 24.41 -25.33
C GLU A 610 14.89 25.62 -25.95
N ILE A 611 15.20 25.95 -27.21
CA ILE A 611 14.73 27.17 -27.88
C ILE A 611 13.18 27.21 -27.85
N GLU A 612 12.62 28.13 -27.07
CA GLU A 612 11.17 28.38 -27.01
C GLU A 612 10.71 29.15 -28.26
N PHE A 613 9.85 28.54 -29.06
CA PHE A 613 8.91 29.30 -29.88
C PHE A 613 7.69 29.63 -29.01
N PRO A 614 7.10 30.84 -29.08
CA PRO A 614 5.91 31.16 -28.32
C PRO A 614 4.79 30.19 -28.73
N ASP A 615 4.23 29.44 -27.78
CA ASP A 615 2.96 28.75 -27.99
C ASP A 615 1.94 29.80 -28.45
N GLU A 616 1.59 29.78 -29.74
CA GLU A 616 0.58 30.69 -30.26
C GLU A 616 -0.72 30.42 -29.50
N LYS A 617 -1.16 31.42 -28.70
CA LYS A 617 -2.47 31.38 -28.05
C LYS A 617 -3.52 30.93 -29.09
N PRO A 618 -4.36 29.93 -28.80
CA PRO A 618 -5.36 29.45 -29.75
C PRO A 618 -6.15 30.62 -30.34
N GLY A 619 -6.37 30.68 -31.66
CA GLY A 619 -6.90 31.86 -32.34
C GLY A 619 -8.22 32.42 -31.75
N TYR A 620 -9.03 31.56 -31.12
CA TYR A 620 -10.25 31.96 -30.42
C TYR A 620 -9.99 32.79 -29.13
N VAL A 621 -8.89 32.53 -28.42
CA VAL A 621 -8.47 33.30 -27.25
C VAL A 621 -8.00 34.70 -27.67
N ARG A 622 -7.18 34.79 -28.74
CA ARG A 622 -6.78 36.09 -29.33
C ARG A 622 -8.00 36.92 -29.75
N TYR A 623 -9.01 36.29 -30.35
CA TYR A 623 -10.25 36.95 -30.73
C TYR A 623 -11.01 37.54 -29.52
N LEU A 624 -11.13 36.78 -28.43
CA LEU A 624 -11.81 37.26 -27.21
C LEU A 624 -11.01 38.34 -26.47
N GLU A 625 -9.67 38.24 -26.43
CA GLU A 625 -8.80 39.29 -25.90
C GLU A 625 -8.94 40.58 -26.71
N GLY A 626 -8.99 40.47 -28.05
CA GLY A 626 -9.25 41.61 -28.94
C GLY A 626 -10.60 42.28 -28.69
N GLN A 627 -11.66 41.48 -28.49
CA GLN A 627 -12.98 42.02 -28.12
C GLN A 627 -12.98 42.74 -26.77
N LEU A 628 -12.29 42.17 -25.77
CA LEU A 628 -12.23 42.78 -24.44
C LEU A 628 -11.43 44.09 -24.45
N ASN A 629 -10.30 44.14 -25.18
CA ASN A 629 -9.50 45.36 -25.31
C ASN A 629 -10.27 46.46 -26.05
N ALA A 630 -10.95 46.15 -27.15
CA ALA A 630 -11.79 47.12 -27.86
C ALA A 630 -12.89 47.71 -26.96
N LEU A 631 -13.52 46.88 -26.12
CA LEU A 631 -14.53 47.34 -25.16
C LEU A 631 -13.94 48.22 -24.04
N LEU A 632 -12.73 47.93 -23.57
CA LEU A 632 -12.04 48.77 -22.59
C LEU A 632 -11.68 50.14 -23.19
N ASP A 633 -11.25 50.16 -24.45
CA ASP A 633 -10.91 51.39 -25.17
C ASP A 633 -12.14 52.26 -25.47
N GLU A 634 -13.28 51.64 -25.82
CA GLU A 634 -14.57 52.34 -26.01
C GLU A 634 -15.06 53.01 -24.72
N VAL A 635 -14.96 52.32 -23.58
CA VAL A 635 -15.41 52.89 -22.29
C VAL A 635 -14.48 54.01 -21.80
N ASP A 636 -13.17 53.91 -22.06
CA ASP A 636 -12.21 54.96 -21.74
C ASP A 636 -12.35 56.20 -22.64
N ALA A 637 -12.68 56.00 -23.92
CA ALA A 637 -12.99 57.08 -24.85
C ALA A 637 -14.28 57.82 -24.47
N GLY A 638 -15.30 57.09 -24.00
CA GLY A 638 -16.54 57.67 -23.47
C GLY A 638 -16.32 58.54 -22.22
N LYS A 639 -15.45 58.12 -21.29
CA LYS A 639 -15.09 58.92 -20.11
C LYS A 639 -14.30 60.19 -20.46
N LYS A 640 -13.41 60.16 -21.45
CA LYS A 640 -12.68 61.35 -21.92
C LYS A 640 -13.59 62.38 -22.58
N GLY A 641 -14.61 61.93 -23.33
CA GLY A 641 -15.61 62.81 -23.92
C GLY A 641 -16.52 63.50 -22.90
N GLU A 642 -16.86 62.83 -21.79
CA GLU A 642 -17.65 63.43 -20.70
C GLU A 642 -16.84 64.40 -19.82
N ASP A 643 -15.53 64.19 -19.65
CA ASP A 643 -14.66 65.10 -18.89
C ASP A 643 -14.26 66.37 -19.69
N GLU A 644 -14.18 66.29 -21.03
CA GLU A 644 -13.98 67.47 -21.89
C GLU A 644 -15.27 68.31 -22.01
N GLY A 645 -16.45 67.68 -22.01
CA GLY A 645 -17.75 68.39 -22.01
C GLY A 645 -18.15 69.05 -20.67
N LYS A 646 -17.37 68.86 -19.60
CA LYS A 646 -17.56 69.53 -18.29
C LYS A 646 -16.54 70.65 -18.03
N LYS A 647 -15.65 70.93 -18.98
CA LYS A 647 -14.63 71.99 -18.88
C LYS A 647 -14.81 73.15 -19.88
N GLU A 648 -15.91 73.17 -20.63
CA GLU A 648 -16.38 74.37 -21.37
C GLU A 648 -17.50 75.09 -20.64
#